data_AF-A0A846BJB0-F1
#
_entry.id   AF-A0A846BJB0-F1
#
_cell.length_a   1.000
_cell.length_b   1.000
_cell.length_c   1.000
_cell.angle_alpha   90.00
_cell.angle_beta   90.00
_cell.angle_gamma   90.00
#
_symmetry.space_group_name_H-M   'P 1'
#
loop_
_entity.id
_entity.type
_entity.pdbx_description
1 polymer ?
#
loop_
_entity_poly.entity_id
_entity_poly.type
_entity_poly.pdbx_seq_one_letter_code
_entity_poly.pdbx_strand_id
1 'polypeptide(L)'
;MSQYYIQLANKKVKSVPLAFTVPDDLEPVKITGLTIAWTKSALREFGEIQKATRSEGRSQIKELPYASLRGLLQVGLENAVRIEPHVGLQRRHLHTRSDRTPQPFTYLTDTNENTVKKALRSIWNNWITNYLRPFATREHVPENLLEHLEDLQEEGQLLTISLFQSEVLPWSWNQETGTTKPQDIYAYSRLVDYIARLIAGHEILAGLGPMKRLISSYGGIASGKAELITDPIYLSNLVKLEVPQFCALALLRGAKTLAISLFWLMFCPEWDAPGKFSLVVTIEIVTFPSLHQPLLTIDVSKRRWINQLNDPGFDRSKINGLVFCEDYQDRAFSYRVICQKDDQEKYCWKTDKDFEALRNKLELPMQHFDGPEISLGRANTESCKCTLTYRNGLGKHQIDVGVPEIDKLEAFEAIAQKFKSVGIIPFEAYKLVKKKSKGDNKEASREINLPTLLGAVLETTQTNCTKFASNYLKQFDDIELGAALKQNFDFSLEEIQGKRKALSFNTKTRSQVNELKTLIQKNNQALKRIYPNERLSLIIFYDEQAQTEVMLLTKTAELLWGESIKIFPNRLPTDTHGPKEVLPGNKLPEKERSQLRIDRWKQITQKLKGKNKTFCLVMARKWYQIGTNKVQHDDRINKLSTRKALAMANCCVQFIEPMNRNRSNDIDLEDFSRRVQKSLHDLISAHSGRIDDVKKKVDSCLQDIPLAARPKEIIGITIVRKQKGRSRKGIESTFLPIALRLNVETDRCEMCYAYERGHELNISNWSFFPDAIALISQNPPLKLASKRDVQQTRFMKFVKKIISDSVEEGKQPLVIIDSSNCVQLWPWLADIRINTNQISLGQQYQNMEQEWKGARIIRVRQELAPGIIDKKERQLFKTDKDDTRSKELLKKLSPDLRIPSASSSTGLFKITETNTTGCVAYLSVGGKTLHKNLRGQSCYHSTTINTSAKVKNVAGLEMSQLKEKQPFTDQWPTPNPLEIVVTLRQPEDNPDHLAALVESLRYGFGHYGEATALPAPLFFERVVRDYISEFAIEEDNSDSED
;
A
#
# COMPACT_ATOMS: atom_id res chain seq x y z
N MET A 1 -34.72 -27.66 -19.70
CA MET A 1 -35.41 -26.38 -19.43
C MET A 1 -34.52 -25.54 -18.53
N SER A 2 -34.37 -24.24 -18.79
CA SER A 2 -33.52 -23.38 -17.95
C SER A 2 -34.22 -23.11 -16.61
N GLN A 3 -33.65 -23.61 -15.52
CA GLN A 3 -34.17 -23.41 -14.17
C GLN A 3 -34.01 -21.94 -13.73
N TYR A 4 -35.09 -21.33 -13.22
CA TYR A 4 -35.06 -19.97 -12.67
C TYR A 4 -35.05 -19.97 -11.14
N TYR A 5 -34.49 -18.90 -10.57
CA TYR A 5 -34.39 -18.68 -9.14
C TYR A 5 -34.74 -17.24 -8.76
N ILE A 6 -35.40 -17.06 -7.62
CA ILE A 6 -35.60 -15.77 -6.94
C ILE A 6 -34.53 -15.61 -5.87
N GLN A 7 -33.85 -14.46 -5.85
CA GLN A 7 -32.94 -14.07 -4.78
C GLN A 7 -33.59 -12.99 -3.91
N LEU A 8 -33.81 -13.27 -2.62
CA LEU A 8 -34.43 -12.30 -1.71
C LEU A 8 -33.45 -11.22 -1.23
N ALA A 9 -32.24 -11.63 -0.83
CA ALA A 9 -31.13 -10.81 -0.39
C ALA A 9 -29.87 -11.67 -0.18
N ASN A 10 -28.71 -11.03 -0.01
CA ASN A 10 -27.55 -11.66 0.61
C ASN A 10 -27.72 -11.63 2.12
N LYS A 11 -27.95 -12.78 2.76
CA LYS A 11 -28.04 -12.86 4.21
C LYS A 11 -26.63 -12.78 4.79
N LYS A 12 -26.37 -11.80 5.65
CA LYS A 12 -25.15 -11.76 6.45
C LYS A 12 -25.25 -12.83 7.53
N VAL A 13 -24.28 -13.74 7.56
CA VAL A 13 -24.19 -14.84 8.54
C VAL A 13 -23.42 -14.35 9.76
N LYS A 14 -22.18 -13.92 9.57
CA LYS A 14 -21.34 -13.31 10.62
C LYS A 14 -20.28 -12.40 10.00
N SER A 15 -19.78 -11.44 10.77
CA SER A 15 -18.47 -10.84 10.47
C SER A 15 -17.38 -11.78 10.99
N VAL A 16 -16.23 -11.82 10.34
CA VAL A 16 -15.10 -12.69 10.69
C VAL A 16 -13.83 -11.86 10.61
N PRO A 17 -13.24 -11.48 11.75
CA PRO A 17 -11.87 -11.02 11.79
C PRO A 17 -10.96 -12.16 11.35
N LEU A 18 -10.04 -11.89 10.42
CA LEU A 18 -9.03 -12.85 9.97
C LEU A 18 -7.90 -12.93 11.01
N ALA A 19 -8.25 -13.36 12.21
CA ALA A 19 -7.37 -13.48 13.35
C ALA A 19 -7.72 -14.71 14.21
N PHE A 20 -6.71 -15.32 14.78
CA PHE A 20 -6.82 -16.34 15.82
C PHE A 20 -6.30 -15.82 17.15
N THR A 21 -6.72 -16.47 18.22
CA THR A 21 -6.27 -16.21 19.59
C THR A 21 -5.90 -17.54 20.26
N VAL A 22 -5.16 -17.47 21.36
CA VAL A 22 -4.56 -18.64 22.01
C VAL A 22 -5.13 -18.77 23.41
N PRO A 23 -6.10 -19.66 23.66
CA PRO A 23 -6.77 -19.80 24.95
C PRO A 23 -5.79 -19.86 26.15
N ASP A 24 -6.18 -19.27 27.28
CA ASP A 24 -5.33 -19.20 28.48
C ASP A 24 -5.10 -20.59 29.11
N ASP A 25 -6.02 -21.52 28.87
CA ASP A 25 -5.99 -22.90 29.35
C ASP A 25 -5.25 -23.85 28.37
N LEU A 26 -4.60 -23.31 27.34
CA LEU A 26 -3.84 -24.13 26.39
C LEU A 26 -2.63 -24.78 27.05
N GLU A 27 -2.46 -26.10 26.84
CA GLU A 27 -1.28 -26.81 27.29
C GLU A 27 0.01 -26.17 26.72
N PRO A 28 1.09 -26.08 27.52
CA PRO A 28 2.32 -25.45 27.06
C PRO A 28 2.91 -26.13 25.82
N VAL A 29 3.02 -25.38 24.73
CA VAL A 29 3.69 -25.83 23.51
C VAL A 29 5.17 -25.47 23.62
N LYS A 30 6.00 -26.49 23.79
CA LYS A 30 7.46 -26.36 23.84
C LYS A 30 8.06 -26.76 22.51
N ILE A 31 8.87 -25.88 21.94
CA ILE A 31 9.69 -26.17 20.76
C ILE A 31 11.12 -26.37 21.24
N THR A 32 11.65 -27.54 20.93
CA THR A 32 13.08 -27.84 21.05
C THR A 32 13.71 -27.80 19.67
N GLY A 33 14.95 -27.32 19.60
CA GLY A 33 15.67 -27.28 18.34
C GLY A 33 17.11 -26.85 18.52
N LEU A 34 17.77 -26.57 17.41
CA LEU A 34 19.15 -26.11 17.38
C LEU A 34 19.23 -24.72 16.74
N THR A 35 20.04 -23.85 17.33
CA THR A 35 20.41 -22.57 16.73
C THR A 35 21.84 -22.62 16.23
N ILE A 36 22.11 -22.01 15.08
CA ILE A 36 23.46 -21.91 14.52
C ILE A 36 23.90 -20.44 14.55
N ALA A 37 25.05 -20.19 15.16
CA ALA A 37 25.70 -18.88 15.22
C ALA A 37 27.17 -19.00 14.80
N TRP A 38 27.74 -17.91 14.28
CA TRP A 38 29.19 -17.80 14.10
C TRP A 38 29.88 -17.68 15.46
N THR A 39 31.09 -18.20 15.60
CA THR A 39 31.92 -17.86 16.76
C THR A 39 32.50 -16.45 16.64
N LYS A 40 33.00 -15.90 17.75
CA LYS A 40 33.71 -14.60 17.73
C LYS A 40 34.95 -14.66 16.82
N SER A 41 35.68 -15.77 16.86
CA SER A 41 36.86 -16.02 16.01
C SER A 41 36.46 -16.03 14.53
N ALA A 42 35.42 -16.75 14.15
CA ALA A 42 34.93 -16.78 12.78
C ALA A 42 34.53 -15.40 12.26
N LEU A 43 33.76 -14.62 13.04
CA LEU A 43 33.37 -13.26 12.64
C LEU A 43 34.57 -12.32 12.47
N ARG A 44 35.60 -12.49 13.30
CA ARG A 44 36.86 -11.73 13.17
C ARG A 44 37.55 -12.07 11.86
N GLU A 45 37.74 -13.36 11.56
CA GLU A 45 38.38 -13.80 10.32
C GLU A 45 37.58 -13.35 9.08
N PHE A 46 36.25 -13.50 9.08
CA PHE A 46 35.41 -12.95 8.02
C PHE A 46 35.55 -11.43 7.88
N GLY A 47 35.70 -10.71 9.00
CA GLY A 47 35.97 -9.28 9.01
C GLY A 47 37.30 -8.92 8.38
N GLU A 48 38.36 -9.70 8.63
CA GLU A 48 39.68 -9.50 8.02
C GLU A 48 39.68 -9.86 6.53
N ILE A 49 39.05 -10.97 6.13
CA ILE A 49 38.82 -11.31 4.71
C ILE A 49 38.10 -10.16 4.01
N GLN A 50 37.05 -9.62 4.64
CA GLN A 50 36.31 -8.51 4.05
C GLN A 50 37.19 -7.26 3.91
N LYS A 51 37.97 -6.91 4.94
CA LYS A 51 38.90 -5.76 4.89
C LYS A 51 39.98 -5.93 3.83
N ALA A 52 40.50 -7.14 3.66
CA ALA A 52 41.53 -7.46 2.68
C ALA A 52 41.09 -7.23 1.22
N THR A 53 39.78 -7.21 0.95
CA THR A 53 39.25 -6.83 -0.39
C THR A 53 39.52 -5.37 -0.78
N ARG A 54 40.04 -4.55 0.14
CA ARG A 54 40.39 -3.15 -0.10
C ARG A 54 41.73 -3.06 -0.85
N SER A 55 41.68 -2.99 -2.17
CA SER A 55 42.86 -2.71 -3.00
C SER A 55 43.26 -1.23 -2.97
N GLU A 56 44.55 -0.92 -3.15
CA GLU A 56 45.02 0.46 -3.34
C GLU A 56 44.23 1.15 -4.47
N GLY A 57 43.65 2.32 -4.17
CA GLY A 57 42.82 3.08 -5.13
C GLY A 57 41.32 2.78 -5.14
N ARG A 58 40.82 1.74 -4.44
CA ARG A 58 39.37 1.51 -4.25
C ARG A 58 38.94 1.83 -2.82
N SER A 59 38.00 2.75 -2.66
CA SER A 59 37.49 3.16 -1.34
C SER A 59 36.46 2.19 -0.74
N GLN A 60 35.97 1.21 -1.51
CA GLN A 60 34.85 0.36 -1.13
C GLN A 60 35.28 -1.07 -0.78
N ILE A 61 34.82 -1.53 0.39
CA ILE A 61 34.93 -2.91 0.87
C ILE A 61 33.85 -3.75 0.18
N LYS A 62 34.21 -4.91 -0.38
CA LYS A 62 33.24 -5.81 -1.03
C LYS A 62 32.51 -6.70 -0.02
N GLU A 63 31.28 -7.08 -0.34
CA GLU A 63 30.52 -8.04 0.48
C GLU A 63 31.01 -9.47 0.27
N LEU A 64 31.01 -10.27 1.34
CA LEU A 64 31.29 -11.71 1.26
C LEU A 64 30.20 -12.43 0.45
N PRO A 65 30.48 -13.60 -0.16
CA PRO A 65 29.51 -14.34 -0.97
C PRO A 65 28.46 -15.09 -0.12
N TYR A 66 27.91 -14.45 0.91
CA TYR A 66 26.95 -15.04 1.86
C TYR A 66 25.62 -15.46 1.21
N ALA A 67 25.31 -14.90 0.03
CA ALA A 67 24.21 -15.29 -0.84
C ALA A 67 24.25 -16.81 -1.20
N SER A 68 25.35 -17.27 -1.78
CA SER A 68 25.53 -18.70 -2.09
C SER A 68 25.37 -19.60 -0.86
N LEU A 69 25.91 -19.15 0.28
CA LEU A 69 25.77 -19.88 1.51
C LEU A 69 24.31 -20.01 1.96
N ARG A 70 23.55 -18.91 1.91
CA ARG A 70 22.11 -18.93 2.20
C ARG A 70 21.39 -19.93 1.30
N GLY A 71 21.70 -19.98 0.00
CA GLY A 71 21.14 -20.96 -0.93
C GLY A 71 21.47 -22.41 -0.54
N LEU A 72 22.73 -22.70 -0.20
CA LEU A 72 23.15 -24.04 0.24
C LEU A 72 22.47 -24.46 1.56
N LEU A 73 22.33 -23.54 2.51
CA LEU A 73 21.66 -23.80 3.79
C LEU A 73 20.17 -24.08 3.60
N GLN A 74 19.49 -23.35 2.70
CA GLN A 74 18.06 -23.54 2.46
C GLN A 74 17.72 -24.96 1.99
N VAL A 75 18.57 -25.56 1.14
CA VAL A 75 18.36 -26.92 0.61
C VAL A 75 19.00 -27.99 1.50
N GLY A 76 20.24 -27.75 1.95
CA GLY A 76 21.02 -28.74 2.69
C GLY A 76 20.58 -28.95 4.14
N LEU A 77 19.78 -28.05 4.70
CA LEU A 77 19.21 -28.19 6.05
C LEU A 77 17.71 -28.51 5.96
N GLU A 78 17.39 -29.80 5.90
CA GLU A 78 16.01 -30.30 5.80
C GLU A 78 15.11 -29.73 6.90
N ASN A 79 15.61 -29.61 8.13
CA ASN A 79 14.85 -29.09 9.26
C ASN A 79 14.94 -27.57 9.46
N ALA A 80 15.40 -26.82 8.46
CA ALA A 80 15.45 -25.36 8.52
C ALA A 80 14.08 -24.73 8.74
N VAL A 81 13.98 -23.98 9.83
CA VAL A 81 12.80 -23.19 10.17
C VAL A 81 12.90 -21.83 9.48
N ARG A 82 14.02 -21.16 9.70
CA ARG A 82 14.27 -19.79 9.28
C ARG A 82 15.77 -19.56 9.15
N ILE A 83 16.16 -18.80 8.13
CA ILE A 83 17.54 -18.42 7.84
C ILE A 83 17.58 -16.90 7.67
N GLU A 84 18.48 -16.23 8.39
CA GLU A 84 18.68 -14.78 8.30
C GLU A 84 19.21 -14.40 6.90
N PRO A 85 18.69 -13.33 6.26
CA PRO A 85 19.06 -13.00 4.88
C PRO A 85 20.56 -12.81 4.63
N HIS A 86 21.32 -12.28 5.57
CA HIS A 86 22.77 -12.11 5.42
C HIS A 86 23.57 -13.21 6.11
N VAL A 87 22.89 -14.25 6.62
CA VAL A 87 23.45 -15.34 7.44
C VAL A 87 24.41 -14.82 8.51
N GLY A 88 24.13 -13.65 9.10
CA GLY A 88 24.98 -13.03 10.12
C GLY A 88 26.26 -12.35 9.61
N LEU A 89 26.57 -12.37 8.32
CA LEU A 89 27.80 -11.84 7.71
C LEU A 89 27.68 -10.42 7.14
N GLN A 90 26.65 -9.67 7.54
CA GLN A 90 26.51 -8.28 7.13
C GLN A 90 27.63 -7.41 7.73
N ARG A 91 28.09 -6.39 6.99
CA ARG A 91 29.20 -5.49 7.38
C ARG A 91 29.12 -5.01 8.83
N ARG A 92 27.93 -4.61 9.29
CA ARG A 92 27.74 -4.17 10.69
C ARG A 92 28.14 -5.24 11.71
N HIS A 93 27.84 -6.52 11.48
CA HIS A 93 28.16 -7.59 12.42
C HIS A 93 29.66 -7.92 12.41
N LEU A 94 30.30 -7.83 11.25
CA LEU A 94 31.74 -8.10 11.09
C LEU A 94 32.63 -7.05 11.77
N HIS A 95 32.20 -5.77 11.80
CA HIS A 95 33.04 -4.66 12.30
C HIS A 95 32.57 -4.06 13.63
N THR A 96 31.55 -4.61 14.29
CA THR A 96 31.12 -4.09 15.59
C THR A 96 32.14 -4.47 16.67
N ARG A 97 32.79 -3.48 17.29
CA ARG A 97 33.78 -3.63 18.39
C ARG A 97 33.21 -4.15 19.72
N SER A 98 31.98 -4.70 19.76
CA SER A 98 31.30 -5.00 21.03
C SER A 98 31.56 -6.43 21.50
N ASP A 99 31.73 -6.62 22.81
CA ASP A 99 31.80 -7.93 23.50
C ASP A 99 30.56 -8.83 23.36
N ARG A 100 29.57 -8.42 22.56
CA ARG A 100 28.29 -9.10 22.38
C ARG A 100 28.48 -10.51 21.84
N THR A 101 27.72 -11.44 22.41
CA THR A 101 27.59 -12.80 21.90
C THR A 101 27.06 -12.76 20.46
N PRO A 102 27.72 -13.45 19.51
CA PRO A 102 27.22 -13.58 18.15
C PRO A 102 25.76 -14.05 18.14
N GLN A 103 24.95 -13.42 17.31
CA GLN A 103 23.54 -13.77 17.20
C GLN A 103 23.40 -15.01 16.30
N PRO A 104 22.45 -15.92 16.59
CA PRO A 104 22.14 -17.00 15.68
C PRO A 104 21.64 -16.44 14.35
N PHE A 105 22.00 -17.12 13.26
CA PHE A 105 21.55 -16.78 11.91
C PHE A 105 20.65 -17.86 11.30
N THR A 106 20.56 -19.05 11.92
CA THR A 106 19.66 -20.13 11.49
C THR A 106 19.01 -20.82 12.69
N TYR A 107 17.75 -21.22 12.54
CA TYR A 107 17.06 -22.11 13.49
C TYR A 107 16.61 -23.40 12.81
N LEU A 108 16.77 -24.50 13.54
CA LEU A 108 16.37 -25.85 13.15
C LEU A 108 15.45 -26.42 14.22
N THR A 109 14.47 -27.24 13.84
CA THR A 109 13.72 -28.09 14.80
C THR A 109 14.39 -29.43 15.07
N ASP A 110 15.52 -29.69 14.43
CA ASP A 110 16.29 -30.89 14.70
C ASP A 110 16.86 -30.83 16.11
N THR A 111 16.96 -31.98 16.76
CA THR A 111 17.58 -32.12 18.08
C THR A 111 18.90 -32.91 18.01
N ASN A 112 19.20 -33.54 16.87
CA ASN A 112 20.42 -34.29 16.67
C ASN A 112 21.54 -33.38 16.12
N GLU A 113 22.35 -32.88 17.05
CA GLU A 113 23.50 -32.03 16.73
C GLU A 113 24.48 -32.69 15.75
N ASN A 114 24.69 -34.01 15.81
CA ASN A 114 25.62 -34.72 14.94
C ASN A 114 25.16 -34.76 13.48
N THR A 115 23.86 -34.98 13.25
CA THR A 115 23.26 -34.91 11.91
C THR A 115 23.43 -33.51 11.32
N VAL A 116 23.13 -32.49 12.13
CA VAL A 116 23.31 -31.08 11.72
C VAL A 116 24.78 -30.79 11.42
N LYS A 117 25.72 -31.17 12.29
CA LYS A 117 27.16 -31.00 12.06
C LYS A 117 27.63 -31.65 10.76
N LYS A 118 27.16 -32.87 10.46
CA LYS A 118 27.49 -33.58 9.23
C LYS A 118 27.00 -32.83 7.98
N ALA A 119 25.74 -32.40 7.99
CA ALA A 119 25.16 -31.61 6.89
C ALA A 119 25.90 -30.28 6.71
N LEU A 120 26.14 -29.58 7.82
CA LEU A 120 26.88 -28.33 7.86
C LEU A 120 28.28 -28.47 7.30
N ARG A 121 29.07 -29.48 7.72
CA ARG A 121 30.42 -29.71 7.20
C ARG A 121 30.43 -29.84 5.67
N SER A 122 29.46 -30.56 5.09
CA SER A 122 29.34 -30.67 3.63
C SER A 122 28.98 -29.33 2.97
N ILE A 123 28.05 -28.56 3.56
CA ILE A 123 27.66 -27.23 3.08
C ILE A 123 28.84 -26.26 3.12
N TRP A 124 29.61 -26.27 4.21
CA TRP A 124 30.75 -25.38 4.44
C TRP A 124 31.89 -25.66 3.50
N ASN A 125 32.31 -26.92 3.38
CA ASN A 125 33.36 -27.31 2.44
C ASN A 125 32.99 -26.87 1.03
N ASN A 126 31.74 -27.11 0.62
CA ASN A 126 31.25 -26.65 -0.68
C ASN A 126 31.30 -25.12 -0.81
N TRP A 127 30.83 -24.39 0.19
CA TRP A 127 30.83 -22.92 0.15
C TRP A 127 32.24 -22.33 0.09
N ILE A 128 33.16 -22.85 0.92
CA ILE A 128 34.55 -22.40 0.96
C ILE A 128 35.23 -22.67 -0.37
N THR A 129 35.18 -23.91 -0.86
CA THR A 129 35.86 -24.32 -2.10
C THR A 129 35.27 -23.64 -3.34
N ASN A 130 33.95 -23.57 -3.47
CA ASN A 130 33.31 -23.17 -4.73
C ASN A 130 32.89 -21.70 -4.79
N TYR A 131 32.86 -20.98 -3.66
CA TYR A 131 32.38 -19.60 -3.62
C TYR A 131 33.32 -18.65 -2.88
N LEU A 132 33.73 -18.97 -1.65
CA LEU A 132 34.57 -18.07 -0.85
C LEU A 132 36.01 -18.00 -1.38
N ARG A 133 36.64 -19.13 -1.67
CA ARG A 133 38.00 -19.18 -2.21
C ARG A 133 38.10 -18.52 -3.59
N PRO A 134 37.22 -18.80 -4.58
CA PRO A 134 37.20 -18.06 -5.84
C PRO A 134 36.94 -16.55 -5.68
N PHE A 135 36.13 -16.15 -4.70
CA PHE A 135 35.96 -14.75 -4.34
C PHE A 135 37.27 -14.15 -3.81
N ALA A 136 37.90 -14.80 -2.83
CA ALA A 136 39.16 -14.37 -2.23
C ALA A 136 40.29 -14.26 -3.26
N THR A 137 40.47 -15.26 -4.13
CA THR A 137 41.46 -15.23 -5.22
C THR A 137 41.23 -14.05 -6.16
N ARG A 138 39.97 -13.80 -6.58
CA ARG A 138 39.62 -12.67 -7.46
C ARG A 138 39.87 -11.33 -6.80
N GLU A 139 39.64 -11.23 -5.50
CA GLU A 139 39.82 -10.00 -4.72
C GLU A 139 41.21 -9.89 -4.07
N HIS A 140 42.14 -10.78 -4.43
CA HIS A 140 43.51 -10.84 -3.90
C HIS A 140 43.60 -10.89 -2.37
N VAL A 141 42.64 -11.56 -1.73
CA VAL A 141 42.66 -11.82 -0.29
C VAL A 141 43.78 -12.83 0.01
N PRO A 142 44.62 -12.59 1.03
CA PRO A 142 45.67 -13.52 1.43
C PRO A 142 45.13 -14.92 1.76
N GLU A 143 45.78 -15.96 1.22
CA GLU A 143 45.33 -17.35 1.35
C GLU A 143 45.32 -17.84 2.81
N ASN A 144 46.26 -17.35 3.63
CA ASN A 144 46.36 -17.71 5.04
C ASN A 144 45.09 -17.33 5.84
N LEU A 145 44.32 -16.33 5.40
CA LEU A 145 43.03 -16.02 6.04
C LEU A 145 41.96 -17.07 5.75
N LEU A 146 42.03 -17.75 4.60
CA LEU A 146 41.15 -18.87 4.28
C LEU A 146 41.61 -20.13 5.01
N GLU A 147 42.92 -20.38 5.08
CA GLU A 147 43.51 -21.49 5.85
C GLU A 147 43.07 -21.40 7.32
N HIS A 148 43.15 -20.22 7.94
CA HIS A 148 42.65 -20.01 9.30
C HIS A 148 41.14 -20.31 9.46
N LEU A 149 40.31 -20.04 8.45
CA LEU A 149 38.89 -20.41 8.50
C LEU A 149 38.68 -21.93 8.42
N GLU A 150 39.51 -22.61 7.64
CA GLU A 150 39.52 -24.07 7.52
C GLU A 150 40.01 -24.70 8.82
N ASP A 151 41.08 -24.17 9.43
CA ASP A 151 41.56 -24.58 10.76
C ASP A 151 40.44 -24.43 11.81
N LEU A 152 39.77 -23.26 11.85
CA LEU A 152 38.62 -23.05 12.73
C LEU A 152 37.50 -24.06 12.46
N GLN A 153 37.30 -24.50 11.22
CA GLN A 153 36.31 -25.51 10.89
C GLN A 153 36.72 -26.91 11.39
N GLU A 154 37.97 -27.30 11.17
CA GLU A 154 38.54 -28.58 11.58
C GLU A 154 38.58 -28.72 13.10
N GLU A 155 38.91 -27.64 13.80
CA GLU A 155 38.88 -27.53 15.26
C GLU A 155 37.44 -27.43 15.84
N GLY A 156 36.41 -27.33 14.99
CA GLY A 156 35.03 -27.15 15.41
C GLY A 156 34.74 -25.78 16.05
N GLN A 157 35.61 -24.80 15.83
CA GLN A 157 35.51 -23.42 16.33
C GLN A 157 34.90 -22.44 15.33
N LEU A 158 34.48 -22.88 14.14
CA LEU A 158 33.85 -21.99 13.15
C LEU A 158 32.42 -21.58 13.58
N LEU A 159 31.68 -22.50 14.16
CA LEU A 159 30.27 -22.32 14.52
C LEU A 159 29.98 -22.75 15.94
N THR A 160 29.02 -22.07 16.55
CA THR A 160 28.36 -22.56 17.76
C THR A 160 27.00 -23.12 17.37
N ILE A 161 26.79 -24.39 17.69
CA ILE A 161 25.47 -25.01 17.65
C ILE A 161 25.00 -25.10 19.09
N SER A 162 23.82 -24.54 19.37
CA SER A 162 23.26 -24.54 20.72
C SER A 162 21.87 -25.13 20.69
N LEU A 163 21.61 -26.07 21.59
CA LEU A 163 20.25 -26.49 21.89
C LEU A 163 19.48 -25.28 22.42
N PHE A 164 18.28 -25.09 21.90
CA PHE A 164 17.34 -24.17 22.49
C PHE A 164 16.05 -24.92 22.80
N GLN A 165 15.43 -24.51 23.90
CA GLN A 165 14.09 -24.89 24.27
C GLN A 165 13.32 -23.59 24.49
N SER A 166 12.22 -23.44 23.76
CA SER A 166 11.34 -22.29 23.87
C SER A 166 9.95 -22.78 24.17
N GLU A 167 9.35 -22.28 25.23
CA GLU A 167 7.91 -22.35 25.39
C GLU A 167 7.30 -21.27 24.50
N VAL A 168 6.63 -21.68 23.41
CA VAL A 168 6.04 -20.74 22.46
C VAL A 168 4.59 -20.43 22.79
N LEU A 169 3.94 -21.24 23.63
CA LEU A 169 2.60 -21.04 24.18
C LEU A 169 2.51 -21.72 25.56
N PRO A 170 1.68 -21.23 26.50
CA PRO A 170 1.11 -19.88 26.51
C PRO A 170 2.20 -18.83 26.77
N TRP A 171 1.92 -17.55 26.53
CA TRP A 171 2.90 -16.48 26.76
C TRP A 171 2.73 -15.79 28.09
N SER A 172 3.85 -15.36 28.67
CA SER A 172 3.84 -14.46 29.82
C SER A 172 3.24 -13.11 29.45
N TRP A 173 2.67 -12.44 30.44
CA TRP A 173 2.09 -11.12 30.32
C TRP A 173 2.83 -10.13 31.21
N ASN A 174 2.81 -8.86 30.79
CA ASN A 174 3.21 -7.79 31.68
C ASN A 174 2.12 -7.62 32.75
N GLN A 175 2.47 -7.77 34.03
CA GLN A 175 1.53 -7.62 35.14
C GLN A 175 0.91 -6.23 35.22
N GLU A 176 1.63 -5.18 34.79
CA GLU A 176 1.16 -3.81 34.85
C GLU A 176 0.16 -3.50 33.74
N THR A 177 0.41 -4.00 32.52
CA THR A 177 -0.40 -3.64 31.35
C THR A 177 -1.39 -4.71 30.90
N GLY A 178 -1.21 -5.96 31.36
CA GLY A 178 -1.94 -7.13 30.90
C GLY A 178 -1.54 -7.59 29.49
N THR A 179 -0.78 -6.78 28.74
CA THR A 179 -0.34 -7.09 27.38
C THR A 179 0.70 -8.21 27.39
N THR A 180 0.65 -9.06 26.36
CA THR A 180 1.66 -10.08 26.08
C THR A 180 3.08 -9.53 26.20
N LYS A 181 3.93 -10.23 26.97
CA LYS A 181 5.35 -9.99 27.08
C LYS A 181 6.10 -11.22 26.54
N PRO A 182 6.82 -11.10 25.41
CA PRO A 182 7.61 -12.21 24.91
C PRO A 182 8.73 -12.57 25.89
N GLN A 183 8.99 -13.86 26.07
CA GLN A 183 10.07 -14.35 26.96
C GLN A 183 11.46 -13.91 26.47
N ASP A 184 11.65 -13.85 25.16
CA ASP A 184 12.84 -13.34 24.50
C ASP A 184 12.50 -12.66 23.16
N ILE A 185 13.51 -12.10 22.49
CA ILE A 185 13.33 -11.39 21.21
C ILE A 185 12.90 -12.30 20.04
N TYR A 186 12.87 -13.61 20.22
CA TYR A 186 12.54 -14.61 19.20
C TYR A 186 11.22 -15.34 19.47
N ALA A 187 10.59 -15.16 20.64
CA ALA A 187 9.33 -15.83 20.98
C ALA A 187 8.28 -15.69 19.86
N TYR A 188 8.15 -14.48 19.30
CA TYR A 188 7.20 -14.20 18.22
C TYR A 188 7.56 -14.89 16.91
N SER A 189 8.84 -14.89 16.50
CA SER A 189 9.26 -15.58 15.28
C SER A 189 9.09 -17.10 15.40
N ARG A 190 9.41 -17.67 16.56
CA ARG A 190 9.23 -19.11 16.84
C ARG A 190 7.78 -19.54 16.76
N LEU A 191 6.84 -18.75 17.29
CA LEU A 191 5.42 -19.07 17.20
C LEU A 191 4.93 -19.02 15.74
N VAL A 192 5.17 -17.94 14.99
CA VAL A 192 4.71 -17.91 13.58
C VAL A 192 5.32 -19.02 12.73
N ASP A 193 6.56 -19.41 13.01
CA ASP A 193 7.23 -20.47 12.28
C ASP A 193 6.68 -21.86 12.61
N TYR A 194 6.36 -22.10 13.88
CA TYR A 194 5.63 -23.29 14.32
C TYR A 194 4.28 -23.41 13.62
N ILE A 195 3.53 -22.31 13.61
CA ILE A 195 2.22 -22.23 12.97
C ILE A 195 2.31 -22.41 11.46
N ALA A 196 3.31 -21.80 10.81
CA ALA A 196 3.54 -21.99 9.39
C ALA A 196 3.84 -23.46 9.06
N ARG A 197 4.54 -24.20 9.93
CA ARG A 197 4.81 -25.63 9.71
C ARG A 197 3.57 -26.51 9.79
N LEU A 198 2.58 -26.16 10.64
CA LEU A 198 1.31 -26.87 10.68
C LEU A 198 0.52 -26.76 9.37
N ILE A 199 0.78 -25.70 8.60
CA ILE A 199 0.12 -25.41 7.31
C ILE A 199 0.95 -25.96 6.13
N ALA A 200 2.28 -25.94 6.25
CA ALA A 200 3.19 -26.38 5.22
C ALA A 200 2.90 -27.82 4.77
N GLY A 201 3.03 -28.10 3.47
CA GLY A 201 2.78 -29.43 2.91
C GLY A 201 1.29 -29.81 2.82
N HIS A 202 0.38 -28.93 3.25
CA HIS A 202 -1.06 -29.16 3.16
C HIS A 202 -1.72 -28.22 2.15
N GLU A 203 -2.71 -28.73 1.44
CA GLU A 203 -3.57 -27.94 0.58
C GLU A 203 -4.57 -27.14 1.43
N ILE A 204 -4.46 -25.81 1.38
CA ILE A 204 -5.36 -24.87 2.08
C ILE A 204 -6.40 -24.28 1.14
N LEU A 205 -6.01 -24.06 -0.12
CA LEU A 205 -6.86 -23.51 -1.16
C LEU A 205 -7.04 -24.60 -2.22
N ALA A 206 -8.28 -25.05 -2.40
CA ALA A 206 -8.58 -26.23 -3.19
C ALA A 206 -8.10 -26.12 -4.65
N GLY A 207 -7.40 -27.15 -5.13
CA GLY A 207 -6.85 -27.25 -6.48
C GLY A 207 -5.55 -26.48 -6.70
N LEU A 208 -4.92 -25.91 -5.65
CA LEU A 208 -3.67 -25.14 -5.77
C LEU A 208 -2.45 -25.87 -5.22
N GLY A 209 -2.61 -27.12 -4.77
CA GLY A 209 -1.54 -27.90 -4.19
C GLY A 209 -1.16 -27.44 -2.78
N PRO A 210 -0.10 -28.03 -2.20
CA PRO A 210 0.29 -27.75 -0.83
C PRO A 210 0.90 -26.35 -0.67
N MET A 211 0.67 -25.77 0.50
CA MET A 211 1.32 -24.52 0.89
C MET A 211 2.81 -24.76 1.16
N LYS A 212 3.67 -23.96 0.53
CA LYS A 212 5.13 -24.00 0.68
C LYS A 212 5.62 -22.81 1.50
N ARG A 213 6.38 -23.05 2.57
CA ARG A 213 6.98 -21.99 3.40
C ARG A 213 8.11 -21.28 2.67
N LEU A 214 8.27 -19.98 2.97
CA LEU A 214 9.44 -19.19 2.54
C LEU A 214 10.43 -19.05 3.70
N ILE A 215 11.45 -19.91 3.71
CA ILE A 215 12.42 -20.04 4.83
C ILE A 215 13.27 -18.76 5.02
N SER A 216 13.57 -18.06 3.92
CA SER A 216 14.39 -16.84 3.86
C SER A 216 13.56 -15.64 3.41
N SER A 217 12.44 -15.38 4.12
CA SER A 217 11.54 -14.25 3.81
C SER A 217 12.11 -12.89 4.28
N TYR A 218 11.47 -11.79 3.86
CA TYR A 218 11.87 -10.38 4.08
C TYR A 218 11.92 -9.91 5.55
N GLY A 219 11.86 -10.81 6.53
CA GLY A 219 11.92 -10.52 7.95
C GLY A 219 13.26 -10.89 8.56
N GLY A 220 13.76 -10.05 9.46
CA GLY A 220 14.87 -10.44 10.34
C GLY A 220 14.49 -11.64 11.20
N ILE A 221 15.48 -12.20 11.87
CA ILE A 221 15.34 -13.44 12.63
C ILE A 221 14.33 -13.32 13.82
N ALA A 222 14.11 -12.09 14.31
CA ALA A 222 13.14 -11.72 15.35
C ALA A 222 11.75 -11.30 14.79
N SER A 223 11.52 -11.41 13.49
CA SER A 223 10.23 -11.00 12.89
C SER A 223 9.12 -11.99 13.25
N GLY A 224 8.08 -11.51 13.93
CA GLY A 224 6.83 -12.24 14.18
C GLY A 224 5.95 -12.39 12.94
N LYS A 225 6.55 -12.62 11.77
CA LYS A 225 5.88 -12.83 10.48
C LYS A 225 6.43 -14.09 9.80
N ALA A 226 5.54 -14.87 9.19
CA ALA A 226 5.87 -15.98 8.30
C ALA A 226 5.03 -15.90 7.01
N GLU A 227 5.58 -16.38 5.90
CA GLU A 227 4.88 -16.44 4.61
C GLU A 227 4.86 -17.87 4.07
N LEU A 228 3.69 -18.27 3.58
CA LEU A 228 3.50 -19.49 2.80
C LEU A 228 2.91 -19.12 1.44
N ILE A 229 3.25 -19.91 0.42
CA ILE A 229 2.87 -19.64 -0.96
C ILE A 229 2.36 -20.92 -1.63
N THR A 230 1.35 -20.79 -2.50
CA THR A 230 0.93 -21.89 -3.38
C THR A 230 1.90 -22.04 -4.54
N ASP A 231 1.82 -23.16 -5.27
CA ASP A 231 2.48 -23.25 -6.56
C ASP A 231 2.01 -22.17 -7.55
N PRO A 232 2.80 -21.85 -8.59
CA PRO A 232 2.39 -20.93 -9.64
C PRO A 232 1.10 -21.38 -10.32
N ILE A 233 0.10 -20.49 -10.33
CA ILE A 233 -1.22 -20.65 -10.93
C ILE A 233 -1.17 -20.15 -12.37
N TYR A 234 -1.62 -21.00 -13.30
CA TYR A 234 -1.72 -20.72 -14.73
C TYR A 234 -3.20 -20.66 -15.13
N LEU A 235 -3.67 -19.48 -15.52
CA LEU A 235 -5.09 -19.32 -15.88
C LEU A 235 -5.48 -20.06 -17.18
N SER A 236 -4.52 -20.45 -18.02
CA SER A 236 -4.76 -21.34 -19.17
C SER A 236 -5.32 -22.71 -18.76
N ASN A 237 -5.02 -23.20 -17.54
CA ASN A 237 -5.50 -24.48 -17.05
C ASN A 237 -6.97 -24.44 -16.59
N LEU A 238 -7.55 -23.24 -16.46
CA LEU A 238 -8.94 -23.03 -16.01
C LEU A 238 -9.90 -22.71 -17.17
N VAL A 239 -9.37 -22.26 -18.31
CA VAL A 239 -10.12 -22.12 -19.56
C VAL A 239 -10.08 -23.45 -20.33
N LYS A 240 -10.61 -24.53 -19.75
CA LYS A 240 -11.03 -25.65 -20.59
C LYS A 240 -12.33 -25.25 -21.28
N LEU A 241 -12.25 -25.19 -22.62
CA LEU A 241 -13.33 -25.06 -23.62
C LEU A 241 -13.81 -23.64 -23.96
N GLU A 242 -13.43 -23.18 -25.16
CA GLU A 242 -14.35 -22.61 -26.15
C GLU A 242 -13.77 -22.55 -27.58
N VAL A 243 -12.51 -22.96 -27.79
CA VAL A 243 -11.92 -23.07 -29.15
C VAL A 243 -12.71 -24.02 -30.09
N PRO A 244 -13.25 -25.17 -29.64
CA PRO A 244 -14.02 -26.03 -30.54
C PRO A 244 -15.32 -25.40 -31.04
N GLN A 245 -15.95 -24.50 -30.26
CA GLN A 245 -17.19 -23.85 -30.67
C GLN A 245 -16.94 -22.75 -31.71
N PHE A 246 -15.82 -22.03 -31.62
CA PHE A 246 -15.45 -21.03 -32.61
C PHE A 246 -15.04 -21.68 -33.94
N CYS A 247 -14.31 -22.80 -33.91
CA CYS A 247 -13.99 -23.59 -35.10
C CYS A 247 -15.23 -24.26 -35.71
N ALA A 248 -16.16 -24.77 -34.89
CA ALA A 248 -17.42 -25.36 -35.38
C ALA A 248 -18.34 -24.30 -36.03
N LEU A 249 -18.42 -23.09 -35.47
CA LEU A 249 -19.16 -21.97 -36.08
C LEU A 249 -18.52 -21.46 -37.38
N ALA A 250 -17.19 -21.51 -37.48
CA ALA A 250 -16.46 -21.15 -38.70
C ALA A 250 -16.64 -22.19 -39.81
N LEU A 251 -16.67 -23.49 -39.47
CA LEU A 251 -16.96 -24.59 -40.40
C LEU A 251 -18.38 -24.52 -40.98
N LEU A 252 -19.36 -24.09 -40.17
CA LEU A 252 -20.75 -23.92 -40.61
C LEU A 252 -20.99 -22.67 -41.49
N ARG A 253 -20.06 -21.71 -41.54
CA ARG A 253 -20.21 -20.44 -42.29
C ARG A 253 -19.39 -20.33 -43.58
N GLY A 254 -18.69 -21.40 -43.97
CA GLY A 254 -18.03 -21.52 -45.27
C GLY A 254 -16.58 -21.02 -45.33
N ALA A 255 -15.87 -21.44 -46.39
CA ALA A 255 -14.41 -21.37 -46.52
C ALA A 255 -13.78 -19.97 -46.38
N LYS A 256 -14.51 -18.89 -46.72
CA LYS A 256 -14.03 -17.50 -46.58
C LYS A 256 -13.89 -17.08 -45.12
N THR A 257 -14.75 -17.54 -44.22
CA THR A 257 -14.66 -17.22 -42.79
C THR A 257 -13.53 -18.01 -42.14
N LEU A 258 -13.31 -19.26 -42.59
CA LEU A 258 -12.22 -20.11 -42.13
C LEU A 258 -10.85 -19.50 -42.47
N ALA A 259 -10.68 -18.98 -43.69
CA ALA A 259 -9.43 -18.33 -44.12
C ALA A 259 -9.14 -17.06 -43.32
N ILE A 260 -10.15 -16.22 -43.04
CA ILE A 260 -9.96 -15.01 -42.22
C ILE A 260 -9.64 -15.38 -40.77
N SER A 261 -10.26 -16.41 -40.20
CA SER A 261 -9.96 -16.89 -38.84
C SER A 261 -8.56 -17.52 -38.75
N LEU A 262 -8.13 -18.28 -39.76
CA LEU A 262 -6.77 -18.83 -39.87
C LEU A 262 -5.73 -17.71 -40.07
N PHE A 263 -6.06 -16.69 -40.87
CA PHE A 263 -5.22 -15.51 -41.05
C PHE A 263 -5.12 -14.69 -39.75
N TRP A 264 -6.20 -14.60 -38.96
CA TRP A 264 -6.19 -13.96 -37.63
C TRP A 264 -5.36 -14.77 -36.61
N LEU A 265 -5.42 -16.11 -36.66
CA LEU A 265 -4.58 -17.00 -35.85
C LEU A 265 -3.11 -16.98 -36.24
N MET A 266 -2.78 -16.79 -37.53
CA MET A 266 -1.40 -16.74 -38.03
C MET A 266 -0.73 -15.36 -37.88
N PHE A 267 -1.51 -14.27 -37.79
CA PHE A 267 -0.96 -12.90 -37.76
C PHE A 267 -1.30 -12.11 -36.48
N CYS A 268 -2.06 -12.67 -35.53
CA CYS A 268 -2.02 -12.15 -34.17
C CYS A 268 -0.67 -12.55 -33.55
N PRO A 269 0.19 -11.60 -33.15
CA PRO A 269 1.37 -11.94 -32.37
C PRO A 269 0.91 -12.73 -31.14
N GLU A 270 1.66 -13.77 -30.80
CA GLU A 270 1.47 -14.68 -29.67
C GLU A 270 0.45 -14.16 -28.67
N TRP A 271 -0.65 -14.88 -28.46
CA TRP A 271 -1.57 -14.62 -27.36
C TRP A 271 -0.72 -14.52 -26.09
N ASP A 272 -0.52 -13.29 -25.65
CA ASP A 272 0.21 -12.86 -24.47
C ASP A 272 -0.03 -13.91 -23.38
N ALA A 273 0.99 -14.76 -23.10
CA ALA A 273 0.81 -15.93 -22.26
C ALA A 273 0.09 -15.50 -20.96
N PRO A 274 -0.97 -16.21 -20.51
CA PRO A 274 -1.79 -15.74 -19.41
C PRO A 274 -0.91 -15.43 -18.21
N GLY A 275 -1.16 -14.29 -17.57
CA GLY A 275 -0.42 -13.85 -16.40
C GLY A 275 -0.31 -14.98 -15.37
N LYS A 276 0.85 -15.09 -14.72
CA LYS A 276 1.13 -16.11 -13.71
C LYS A 276 1.12 -15.46 -12.33
N PHE A 277 0.57 -16.14 -11.34
CA PHE A 277 0.60 -15.67 -9.95
C PHE A 277 0.52 -16.84 -8.97
N SER A 278 0.83 -16.61 -7.71
CA SER A 278 0.56 -17.52 -6.60
C SER A 278 -0.23 -16.79 -5.51
N LEU A 279 -0.97 -17.54 -4.70
CA LEU A 279 -1.58 -17.00 -3.49
C LEU A 279 -0.60 -17.15 -2.33
N VAL A 280 -0.43 -16.06 -1.58
CA VAL A 280 0.47 -15.99 -0.42
C VAL A 280 -0.37 -15.80 0.83
N VAL A 281 -0.24 -16.74 1.77
CA VAL A 281 -0.77 -16.62 3.14
C VAL A 281 0.33 -16.03 4.01
N THR A 282 0.06 -14.85 4.55
CA THR A 282 0.91 -14.20 5.56
C THR A 282 0.31 -14.44 6.94
N ILE A 283 1.15 -14.89 7.87
CA ILE A 283 0.81 -15.04 9.29
C ILE A 283 1.64 -14.03 10.06
N GLU A 284 0.99 -13.18 10.85
CA GLU A 284 1.66 -12.15 11.63
C GLU A 284 1.10 -12.05 13.05
N ILE A 285 1.99 -11.96 14.02
CA ILE A 285 1.65 -11.75 15.43
C ILE A 285 1.48 -10.26 15.68
N VAL A 286 0.30 -9.91 16.17
CA VAL A 286 -0.07 -8.54 16.51
C VAL A 286 -0.51 -8.49 17.95
N THR A 287 0.07 -7.57 18.72
CA THR A 287 -0.41 -7.23 20.07
C THR A 287 -1.38 -6.05 19.98
N PHE A 288 -2.33 -6.00 20.89
CA PHE A 288 -3.13 -4.80 21.14
C PHE A 288 -2.89 -4.37 22.58
N PRO A 289 -2.99 -3.08 22.91
CA PRO A 289 -3.10 -2.68 24.30
C PRO A 289 -4.28 -3.42 24.90
N SER A 290 -4.13 -3.88 26.13
CA SER A 290 -5.24 -4.47 26.88
C SER A 290 -5.70 -5.84 26.45
N LEU A 291 -5.20 -6.36 25.33
CA LEU A 291 -5.46 -7.73 24.93
C LEU A 291 -4.41 -8.63 25.57
N HIS A 292 -4.89 -9.59 26.35
CA HIS A 292 -4.02 -10.46 27.13
C HIS A 292 -3.17 -11.35 26.24
N GLN A 293 -3.86 -11.99 25.30
CA GLN A 293 -3.30 -12.83 24.28
C GLN A 293 -3.03 -12.01 23.02
N PRO A 294 -1.96 -12.28 22.28
CA PRO A 294 -1.78 -11.67 20.97
C PRO A 294 -2.75 -12.29 19.98
N LEU A 295 -2.93 -11.59 18.86
CA LEU A 295 -3.64 -12.12 17.72
C LEU A 295 -2.65 -12.66 16.69
N LEU A 296 -2.93 -13.86 16.21
CA LEU A 296 -2.34 -14.42 15.00
C LEU A 296 -3.19 -13.97 13.81
N THR A 297 -2.77 -12.90 13.14
CA THR A 297 -3.48 -12.33 12.00
C THR A 297 -3.11 -13.06 10.71
N ILE A 298 -4.11 -13.24 9.84
CA ILE A 298 -3.94 -13.85 8.51
C ILE A 298 -4.27 -12.82 7.43
N ASP A 299 -3.40 -12.69 6.44
CA ASP A 299 -3.73 -12.01 5.18
C ASP A 299 -3.40 -12.90 3.99
N VAL A 300 -4.23 -12.81 2.95
CA VAL A 300 -4.01 -13.50 1.67
C VAL A 300 -3.80 -12.47 0.58
N SER A 301 -2.70 -12.61 -0.16
CA SER A 301 -2.30 -11.71 -1.23
C SER A 301 -1.90 -12.46 -2.50
N LYS A 302 -1.79 -11.77 -3.64
CA LYS A 302 -1.27 -12.32 -4.89
C LYS A 302 0.20 -11.97 -5.04
N ARG A 303 1.06 -12.97 -5.24
CA ARG A 303 2.42 -12.77 -5.75
C ARG A 303 2.41 -13.00 -7.25
N ARG A 304 2.74 -11.98 -8.03
CA ARG A 304 2.68 -11.99 -9.50
C ARG A 304 4.05 -12.37 -10.07
N TRP A 305 4.08 -13.16 -11.13
CA TRP A 305 5.31 -13.67 -11.74
C TRP A 305 5.55 -13.00 -13.08
N ILE A 306 6.80 -12.63 -13.36
CA ILE A 306 7.20 -12.04 -14.63
C ILE A 306 7.14 -13.11 -15.72
N ASN A 307 6.42 -12.85 -16.81
CA ASN A 307 6.40 -13.71 -17.99
C ASN A 307 7.52 -13.36 -18.99
N GLN A 308 7.95 -12.10 -19.00
CA GLN A 308 9.04 -11.61 -19.83
C GLN A 308 9.74 -10.45 -19.10
N LEU A 309 11.04 -10.56 -18.93
CA LEU A 309 11.87 -9.50 -18.37
C LEU A 309 12.57 -8.73 -19.50
N ASN A 310 12.24 -7.45 -19.63
CA ASN A 310 12.90 -6.57 -20.60
C ASN A 310 14.32 -6.18 -20.14
N ASP A 311 15.13 -5.70 -21.08
CA ASP A 311 16.44 -5.09 -20.79
C ASP A 311 16.34 -4.11 -19.60
N PRO A 312 17.35 -4.05 -18.72
CA PRO A 312 17.29 -3.23 -17.53
C PRO A 312 17.05 -1.75 -17.92
N GLY A 313 15.85 -1.27 -17.60
CA GLY A 313 15.46 0.12 -17.82
C GLY A 313 15.98 1.04 -16.71
N PHE A 314 15.25 2.13 -16.49
CA PHE A 314 15.54 3.15 -15.46
C PHE A 314 15.61 2.60 -14.02
N ASP A 315 15.06 1.42 -13.74
CA ASP A 315 15.01 0.80 -12.42
C ASP A 315 16.18 -0.21 -12.22
N ARG A 316 17.32 0.27 -11.70
CA ARG A 316 18.55 -0.51 -11.42
C ARG A 316 18.47 -1.34 -10.13
N SER A 317 17.30 -1.88 -9.84
CA SER A 317 16.99 -2.62 -8.61
C SER A 317 17.30 -4.12 -8.69
N LYS A 318 17.42 -4.80 -7.54
CA LYS A 318 17.39 -6.28 -7.42
C LYS A 318 15.96 -6.83 -7.63
N ILE A 319 15.76 -7.96 -8.28
CA ILE A 319 14.49 -8.69 -8.46
C ILE A 319 14.54 -9.98 -7.65
N ASN A 320 13.43 -10.37 -7.03
CA ASN A 320 13.37 -11.58 -6.21
C ASN A 320 12.85 -12.75 -7.04
N GLY A 321 13.44 -13.92 -6.88
CA GLY A 321 12.96 -15.15 -7.51
C GLY A 321 12.65 -16.25 -6.51
N LEU A 322 11.85 -17.22 -6.94
CA LEU A 322 11.57 -18.46 -6.20
C LEU A 322 11.78 -19.69 -7.08
N VAL A 323 12.34 -20.74 -6.50
CA VAL A 323 12.35 -22.10 -7.05
C VAL A 323 11.34 -22.94 -6.29
N PHE A 324 10.38 -23.52 -7.02
CA PHE A 324 9.41 -24.49 -6.54
C PHE A 324 9.90 -25.87 -6.97
N CYS A 325 10.09 -26.79 -6.04
CA CYS A 325 10.51 -28.17 -6.33
C CYS A 325 9.44 -29.16 -5.85
N GLU A 326 9.17 -30.18 -6.66
CA GLU A 326 8.23 -31.26 -6.34
C GLU A 326 8.75 -32.19 -5.24
N ASP A 327 10.07 -32.34 -5.10
CA ASP A 327 10.67 -33.10 -4.00
C ASP A 327 10.48 -32.42 -2.63
N TYR A 328 10.13 -31.12 -2.65
CA TYR A 328 9.96 -30.29 -1.46
C TYR A 328 8.54 -29.72 -1.37
N GLN A 329 7.58 -30.53 -0.95
CA GLN A 329 6.16 -30.14 -0.84
C GLN A 329 5.88 -29.07 0.24
N ASP A 330 6.81 -28.84 1.18
CA ASP A 330 6.61 -27.96 2.33
C ASP A 330 7.31 -26.58 2.24
N ARG A 331 8.13 -26.33 1.21
CA ARG A 331 8.95 -25.11 1.09
C ARG A 331 9.26 -24.70 -0.35
N ALA A 332 9.54 -23.42 -0.54
CA ALA A 332 10.08 -22.86 -1.78
C ALA A 332 11.34 -22.05 -1.46
N PHE A 333 12.27 -22.01 -2.42
CA PHE A 333 13.62 -21.50 -2.22
C PHE A 333 13.79 -20.12 -2.85
N SER A 334 14.26 -19.14 -2.09
CA SER A 334 14.39 -17.77 -2.58
C SER A 334 15.79 -17.48 -3.13
N TYR A 335 15.84 -16.72 -4.22
CA TYR A 335 17.08 -16.18 -4.80
C TYR A 335 16.83 -14.75 -5.32
N ARG A 336 17.86 -14.11 -5.89
CA ARG A 336 17.71 -12.79 -6.52
C ARG A 336 18.34 -12.74 -7.91
N VAL A 337 17.87 -11.79 -8.70
CA VAL A 337 18.47 -11.36 -9.96
C VAL A 337 18.86 -9.89 -9.78
N ILE A 338 20.12 -9.56 -10.06
CA ILE A 338 20.69 -8.24 -9.87
C ILE A 338 20.97 -7.59 -11.22
N CYS A 339 20.71 -6.29 -11.33
CA CYS A 339 21.12 -5.50 -12.48
C CYS A 339 22.59 -5.10 -12.30
N GLN A 340 23.46 -5.51 -13.21
CA GLN A 340 24.88 -5.16 -13.18
C GLN A 340 25.41 -4.91 -14.60
N LYS A 341 26.54 -4.20 -14.71
CA LYS A 341 27.18 -3.99 -16.00
C LYS A 341 27.90 -5.26 -16.46
N ASP A 342 27.82 -5.55 -17.75
CA ASP A 342 28.67 -6.53 -18.41
C ASP A 342 30.04 -5.93 -18.77
N ASP A 343 30.88 -6.74 -19.42
CA ASP A 343 32.24 -6.36 -19.84
C ASP A 343 32.23 -5.25 -20.92
N GLN A 344 31.08 -5.00 -21.54
CA GLN A 344 30.86 -3.93 -22.51
C GLN A 344 30.21 -2.69 -21.87
N GLU A 345 30.19 -2.60 -20.54
CA GLU A 345 29.57 -1.53 -19.75
C GLU A 345 28.04 -1.41 -19.95
N LYS A 346 27.39 -2.40 -20.56
CA LYS A 346 25.94 -2.46 -20.75
C LYS A 346 25.29 -3.12 -19.53
N TYR A 347 24.19 -2.54 -19.04
CA TYR A 347 23.43 -3.15 -17.96
C TYR A 347 22.73 -4.43 -18.43
N CYS A 348 22.90 -5.51 -17.66
CA CYS A 348 22.27 -6.79 -17.86
C CYS A 348 21.72 -7.35 -16.53
N TRP A 349 20.72 -8.22 -16.63
CA TRP A 349 20.13 -8.93 -15.50
C TRP A 349 20.86 -10.24 -15.25
N LYS A 350 21.56 -10.37 -14.13
CA LYS A 350 22.32 -11.58 -13.79
C LYS A 350 21.81 -12.19 -12.49
N THR A 351 21.79 -13.52 -12.42
CA THR A 351 21.47 -14.24 -11.19
C THR A 351 22.48 -13.94 -10.09
N ASP A 352 22.00 -13.91 -8.85
CA ASP A 352 22.88 -13.84 -7.69
C ASP A 352 23.49 -15.23 -7.38
N LYS A 353 24.37 -15.25 -6.39
CA LYS A 353 25.05 -16.49 -5.99
C LYS A 353 24.13 -17.47 -5.25
N ASP A 354 22.96 -17.06 -4.74
CA ASP A 354 21.97 -18.00 -4.22
C ASP A 354 21.49 -18.94 -5.33
N PHE A 355 21.11 -18.38 -6.48
CA PHE A 355 20.58 -19.18 -7.58
C PHE A 355 21.57 -20.24 -8.05
N GLU A 356 22.85 -19.89 -8.17
CA GLU A 356 23.91 -20.83 -8.55
C GLU A 356 24.07 -21.98 -7.54
N ALA A 357 23.92 -21.69 -6.23
CA ALA A 357 23.92 -22.71 -5.19
C ALA A 357 22.67 -23.60 -5.24
N LEU A 358 21.50 -23.01 -5.45
CA LEU A 358 20.24 -23.74 -5.63
C LEU A 358 20.30 -24.63 -6.87
N ARG A 359 20.89 -24.14 -7.97
CA ARG A 359 21.02 -24.86 -9.23
C ARG A 359 21.75 -26.19 -9.04
N ASN A 360 22.89 -26.14 -8.36
CA ASN A 360 23.70 -27.32 -8.08
C ASN A 360 23.02 -28.30 -7.12
N LYS A 361 22.14 -27.82 -6.23
CA LYS A 361 21.50 -28.64 -5.19
C LYS A 361 20.13 -29.19 -5.56
N LEU A 362 19.41 -28.51 -6.45
CA LEU A 362 18.07 -28.89 -6.92
C LEU A 362 18.11 -29.48 -8.34
N GLU A 363 19.28 -29.91 -8.79
CA GLU A 363 19.50 -30.56 -10.10
C GLU A 363 18.94 -29.75 -11.28
N LEU A 364 18.99 -28.42 -11.17
CA LEU A 364 18.61 -27.54 -12.28
C LEU A 364 19.67 -27.60 -13.39
N PRO A 365 19.34 -27.25 -14.65
CA PRO A 365 20.27 -27.41 -15.77
C PRO A 365 21.57 -26.63 -15.54
N MET A 366 22.72 -27.26 -15.79
CA MET A 366 24.05 -26.68 -15.49
C MET A 366 24.43 -25.46 -16.36
N GLN A 367 23.66 -25.16 -17.41
CA GLN A 367 23.86 -23.95 -18.20
C GLN A 367 23.60 -22.69 -17.34
N HIS A 368 24.28 -21.60 -17.67
CA HIS A 368 24.02 -20.32 -17.01
C HIS A 368 22.71 -19.74 -17.55
N PHE A 369 21.91 -19.16 -16.67
CA PHE A 369 20.65 -18.51 -17.02
C PHE A 369 20.64 -17.09 -16.48
N ASP A 370 20.33 -16.15 -17.36
CA ASP A 370 20.13 -14.76 -16.97
C ASP A 370 18.67 -14.48 -16.54
N GLY A 371 18.39 -13.24 -16.13
CA GLY A 371 17.03 -12.85 -15.72
C GLY A 371 15.96 -13.09 -16.81
N PRO A 372 16.16 -12.60 -18.05
CA PRO A 372 15.29 -12.90 -19.19
C PRO A 372 15.03 -14.38 -19.41
N GLU A 373 16.06 -15.22 -19.43
CA GLU A 373 15.93 -16.66 -19.67
C GLU A 373 15.13 -17.37 -18.58
N ILE A 374 15.35 -17.00 -17.31
CA ILE A 374 14.54 -17.49 -16.19
C ILE A 374 13.08 -17.07 -16.34
N SER A 375 12.81 -15.82 -16.74
CA SER A 375 11.42 -15.34 -16.92
C SER A 375 10.65 -16.11 -17.99
N LEU A 376 11.37 -16.58 -19.03
CA LEU A 376 10.84 -17.44 -20.08
C LEU A 376 10.72 -18.92 -19.66
N GLY A 377 11.14 -19.26 -18.44
CA GLY A 377 11.08 -20.63 -17.92
C GLY A 377 12.17 -21.57 -18.45
N ARG A 378 13.24 -21.05 -19.07
CA ARG A 378 14.34 -21.89 -19.59
C ARG A 378 15.12 -22.62 -18.50
N ALA A 379 15.06 -22.11 -17.27
CA ALA A 379 15.65 -22.73 -16.08
C ALA A 379 14.74 -23.75 -15.40
N ASN A 380 13.55 -24.04 -15.94
CA ASN A 380 12.65 -25.05 -15.38
C ASN A 380 13.09 -26.46 -15.77
N THR A 381 12.83 -27.43 -14.90
CA THR A 381 12.89 -28.86 -15.19
C THR A 381 11.48 -29.46 -15.06
N GLU A 382 11.35 -30.78 -15.19
CA GLU A 382 10.08 -31.47 -14.91
C GLU A 382 9.67 -31.31 -13.44
N SER A 383 10.63 -31.40 -12.51
CA SER A 383 10.40 -31.34 -11.06
C SER A 383 10.56 -29.94 -10.44
N CYS A 384 11.19 -28.98 -11.14
CA CYS A 384 11.50 -27.65 -10.60
C CYS A 384 11.02 -26.51 -11.49
N LYS A 385 10.36 -25.51 -10.89
CA LYS A 385 9.90 -24.28 -11.55
C LYS A 385 10.61 -23.06 -10.96
N CYS A 386 11.37 -22.35 -11.79
CA CYS A 386 12.03 -21.09 -11.46
C CYS A 386 11.16 -19.90 -11.90
N THR A 387 10.98 -18.92 -11.01
CA THR A 387 10.10 -17.76 -11.25
C THR A 387 10.72 -16.47 -10.75
N LEU A 388 10.41 -15.35 -11.42
CA LEU A 388 10.81 -14.00 -11.00
C LEU A 388 9.59 -13.17 -10.58
N THR A 389 9.69 -12.46 -9.47
CA THR A 389 8.60 -11.68 -8.90
C THR A 389 8.41 -10.38 -9.67
N TYR A 390 7.17 -10.10 -10.08
CA TYR A 390 6.79 -8.83 -10.69
C TYR A 390 6.68 -7.71 -9.64
N ARG A 391 7.21 -6.53 -9.97
CA ARG A 391 6.96 -5.27 -9.26
C ARG A 391 6.62 -4.14 -10.25
N ASN A 392 5.96 -3.10 -9.75
CA ASN A 392 5.70 -1.89 -10.54
C ASN A 392 7.04 -1.30 -11.00
N GLY A 393 7.13 -0.92 -12.28
CA GLY A 393 8.37 -0.43 -12.90
C GLY A 393 9.00 -1.40 -13.90
N LEU A 394 8.70 -2.71 -13.82
CA LEU A 394 9.25 -3.74 -14.73
C LEU A 394 8.36 -4.05 -15.95
N GLY A 395 7.31 -3.24 -16.19
CA GLY A 395 6.32 -3.46 -17.26
C GLY A 395 4.89 -3.51 -16.73
N LYS A 396 3.93 -3.91 -17.57
CA LYS A 396 2.52 -4.14 -17.17
C LYS A 396 2.28 -5.63 -16.98
N HIS A 397 1.69 -6.03 -15.86
CA HIS A 397 1.26 -7.41 -15.63
C HIS A 397 -0.19 -7.59 -16.06
N GLN A 398 -0.56 -8.76 -16.59
CA GLN A 398 -1.93 -9.04 -17.04
C GLN A 398 -2.92 -9.26 -15.89
N ILE A 399 -2.42 -9.72 -14.75
CA ILE A 399 -3.20 -9.88 -13.50
C ILE A 399 -2.93 -8.68 -12.58
N ASP A 400 -4.00 -8.10 -12.07
CA ASP A 400 -3.96 -7.00 -11.13
C ASP A 400 -3.86 -7.47 -9.66
N VAL A 401 -3.65 -6.51 -8.78
CA VAL A 401 -3.49 -6.74 -7.34
C VAL A 401 -4.81 -6.99 -6.61
N GLY A 402 -4.73 -7.69 -5.48
CA GLY A 402 -5.85 -7.92 -4.57
C GLY A 402 -6.46 -9.31 -4.69
N VAL A 403 -6.91 -9.83 -3.54
CA VAL A 403 -7.53 -11.16 -3.41
C VAL A 403 -8.98 -10.96 -2.97
N PRO A 404 -9.96 -11.60 -3.64
CA PRO A 404 -11.34 -11.57 -3.23
C PRO A 404 -11.59 -12.04 -1.79
N GLU A 405 -12.64 -11.51 -1.16
CA GLU A 405 -12.95 -11.87 0.23
C GLU A 405 -13.34 -13.34 0.41
N ILE A 406 -13.86 -14.01 -0.62
CA ILE A 406 -14.22 -15.43 -0.50
C ILE A 406 -12.96 -16.29 -0.37
N ASP A 407 -11.94 -16.05 -1.21
CA ASP A 407 -10.66 -16.77 -1.17
C ASP A 407 -9.94 -16.55 0.18
N LYS A 408 -10.02 -15.34 0.73
CA LYS A 408 -9.49 -15.03 2.08
C LYS A 408 -10.22 -15.80 3.18
N LEU A 409 -11.54 -15.89 3.08
CA LEU A 409 -12.37 -16.59 4.06
C LEU A 409 -12.16 -18.12 3.97
N GLU A 410 -12.05 -18.67 2.77
CA GLU A 410 -11.76 -20.09 2.54
C GLU A 410 -10.41 -20.49 3.12
N ALA A 411 -9.36 -19.72 2.85
CA ALA A 411 -8.05 -19.94 3.47
C ALA A 411 -8.12 -19.89 5.00
N PHE A 412 -8.82 -18.89 5.56
CA PHE A 412 -8.98 -18.76 7.01
C PHE A 412 -9.72 -19.95 7.62
N GLU A 413 -10.82 -20.40 7.01
CA GLU A 413 -11.61 -21.53 7.51
C GLU A 413 -10.83 -22.85 7.42
N ALA A 414 -10.07 -23.08 6.35
CA ALA A 414 -9.19 -24.24 6.22
C ALA A 414 -8.05 -24.23 7.25
N ILE A 415 -7.42 -23.07 7.48
CA ILE A 415 -6.40 -22.91 8.52
C ILE A 415 -6.98 -23.11 9.92
N ALA A 416 -8.20 -22.62 10.19
CA ALA A 416 -8.88 -22.81 11.46
C ALA A 416 -9.07 -24.29 11.80
N GLN A 417 -9.37 -25.13 10.81
CA GLN A 417 -9.48 -26.58 11.00
C GLN A 417 -8.15 -27.21 11.42
N LYS A 418 -7.02 -26.74 10.87
CA LYS A 418 -5.68 -27.21 11.25
C LYS A 418 -5.33 -26.76 12.67
N PHE A 419 -5.66 -25.53 13.02
CA PHE A 419 -5.35 -24.94 14.32
C PHE A 419 -6.13 -25.56 15.48
N LYS A 420 -7.31 -26.12 15.21
CA LYS A 420 -8.10 -26.85 16.21
C LYS A 420 -7.31 -27.97 16.90
N SER A 421 -6.38 -28.62 16.19
CA SER A 421 -5.56 -29.70 16.74
C SER A 421 -4.54 -29.23 17.80
N VAL A 422 -4.19 -27.95 17.79
CA VAL A 422 -3.24 -27.33 18.73
C VAL A 422 -3.93 -26.30 19.64
N GLY A 423 -5.26 -26.39 19.75
CA GLY A 423 -6.10 -25.55 20.62
C GLY A 423 -6.15 -24.06 20.27
N ILE A 424 -5.60 -23.64 19.13
CA ILE A 424 -5.71 -22.26 18.65
C ILE A 424 -7.09 -22.07 17.99
N ILE A 425 -7.80 -21.01 18.37
CA ILE A 425 -9.19 -20.78 17.96
C ILE A 425 -9.38 -19.44 17.26
N PRO A 426 -10.40 -19.30 16.39
CA PRO A 426 -10.77 -18.01 15.81
C PRO A 426 -11.04 -16.95 16.90
N PHE A 427 -10.62 -15.71 16.66
CA PHE A 427 -10.85 -14.62 17.60
C PHE A 427 -12.31 -14.14 17.58
N GLU A 428 -12.98 -14.20 18.73
CA GLU A 428 -14.41 -13.84 18.87
C GLU A 428 -14.69 -12.67 19.82
N ALA A 429 -13.68 -12.15 20.53
CA ALA A 429 -13.85 -11.07 21.51
C ALA A 429 -13.96 -9.67 20.87
N TYR A 430 -14.98 -9.48 20.05
CA TYR A 430 -15.29 -8.20 19.40
C TYR A 430 -16.79 -7.97 19.25
N LYS A 431 -17.20 -6.69 19.13
CA LYS A 431 -18.59 -6.31 18.86
C LYS A 431 -18.68 -5.12 17.93
N LEU A 432 -19.69 -5.09 17.06
CA LEU A 432 -19.99 -3.93 16.23
C LEU A 432 -20.51 -2.78 17.09
N VAL A 433 -19.91 -1.60 16.96
CA VAL A 433 -20.41 -0.38 17.60
C VAL A 433 -21.66 0.10 16.85
N LYS A 434 -22.80 0.17 17.56
CA LYS A 434 -24.11 0.48 16.93
C LYS A 434 -24.20 1.90 16.35
N LYS A 435 -23.38 2.83 16.84
CA LYS A 435 -23.38 4.23 16.41
C LYS A 435 -22.82 4.32 14.99
N LYS A 436 -23.69 4.48 14.00
CA LYS A 436 -23.28 4.69 12.61
C LYS A 436 -22.67 6.08 12.49
N SER A 437 -21.38 6.15 12.18
CA SER A 437 -20.79 7.33 11.54
C SER A 437 -21.50 7.50 10.18
N LYS A 438 -22.47 8.42 10.11
CA LYS A 438 -23.16 8.73 8.85
C LYS A 438 -22.14 9.31 7.87
N GLY A 439 -21.66 8.50 6.93
CA GLY A 439 -20.83 8.94 5.80
C GLY A 439 -21.61 9.75 4.76
N ASP A 440 -22.63 10.50 5.19
CA ASP A 440 -23.71 11.01 4.35
C ASP A 440 -23.28 12.18 3.45
N ASN A 441 -22.11 12.79 3.65
CA ASN A 441 -21.68 13.93 2.85
C ASN A 441 -20.81 13.54 1.64
N LYS A 442 -21.26 12.56 0.84
CA LYS A 442 -20.62 12.19 -0.44
C LYS A 442 -20.77 13.26 -1.52
N GLU A 443 -21.61 14.26 -1.29
CA GLU A 443 -21.96 15.27 -2.29
C GLU A 443 -20.80 16.24 -2.59
N ALA A 444 -19.99 16.60 -1.59
CA ALA A 444 -18.91 17.58 -1.73
C ALA A 444 -17.68 17.06 -2.51
N SER A 445 -17.55 15.75 -2.66
CA SER A 445 -16.44 15.07 -3.36
C SER A 445 -16.93 14.14 -4.46
N ARG A 446 -18.16 14.38 -4.93
CA ARG A 446 -18.80 13.60 -5.98
C ARG A 446 -18.23 13.95 -7.34
N GLU A 447 -17.82 12.93 -8.08
CA GLU A 447 -17.44 13.07 -9.47
C GLU A 447 -18.69 13.15 -10.36
N ILE A 448 -18.75 14.17 -11.21
CA ILE A 448 -19.82 14.37 -12.19
C ILE A 448 -19.45 13.66 -13.49
N ASN A 449 -20.40 12.92 -14.05
CA ASN A 449 -20.18 12.17 -15.28
C ASN A 449 -19.98 13.09 -16.49
N LEU A 450 -19.26 12.57 -17.48
CA LEU A 450 -18.87 13.33 -18.67
C LEU A 450 -20.06 14.00 -19.40
N PRO A 451 -21.18 13.31 -19.70
CA PRO A 451 -22.31 13.95 -20.39
C PRO A 451 -22.88 15.16 -19.66
N THR A 452 -23.00 15.06 -18.32
CA THR A 452 -23.53 16.17 -17.50
C THR A 452 -22.53 17.32 -17.46
N LEU A 453 -21.25 17.01 -17.21
CA LEU A 453 -20.21 18.04 -17.08
C LEU A 453 -20.00 18.78 -18.40
N LEU A 454 -19.77 18.06 -19.51
CA LEU A 454 -19.53 18.67 -20.82
C LEU A 454 -20.75 19.46 -21.30
N GLY A 455 -21.96 18.95 -21.07
CA GLY A 455 -23.20 19.67 -21.36
C GLY A 455 -23.29 21.00 -20.62
N ALA A 456 -23.02 21.00 -19.31
CA ALA A 456 -23.03 22.21 -18.51
C ALA A 456 -21.93 23.21 -18.93
N VAL A 457 -20.73 22.73 -19.28
CA VAL A 457 -19.62 23.58 -19.75
C VAL A 457 -19.93 24.22 -21.11
N LEU A 458 -20.51 23.47 -22.05
CA LEU A 458 -20.93 24.02 -23.34
C LEU A 458 -22.03 25.06 -23.17
N GLU A 459 -23.05 24.74 -22.36
CA GLU A 459 -24.17 25.63 -22.09
C GLU A 459 -23.73 26.95 -21.48
N THR A 460 -22.84 26.93 -20.48
CA THR A 460 -22.30 28.17 -19.89
C THR A 460 -21.47 28.96 -20.87
N THR A 461 -20.68 28.29 -21.71
CA THR A 461 -19.81 28.96 -22.68
C THR A 461 -20.61 29.64 -23.80
N GLN A 462 -21.73 29.04 -24.22
CA GLN A 462 -22.56 29.58 -25.31
C GLN A 462 -23.61 30.59 -24.84
N THR A 463 -24.19 30.41 -23.65
CA THR A 463 -25.37 31.20 -23.21
C THR A 463 -25.07 32.19 -22.09
N ASN A 464 -23.88 32.14 -21.47
CA ASN A 464 -23.56 32.84 -20.22
C ASN A 464 -24.58 32.58 -19.09
N CYS A 465 -25.39 31.51 -19.18
CA CYS A 465 -26.43 31.19 -18.20
C CYS A 465 -25.90 30.27 -17.10
N THR A 466 -26.31 30.53 -15.85
CA THR A 466 -25.98 29.67 -14.68
C THR A 466 -27.02 28.56 -14.44
N LYS A 467 -28.06 28.46 -15.26
CA LYS A 467 -29.11 27.44 -15.16
C LYS A 467 -28.91 26.35 -16.20
N PHE A 468 -28.41 25.20 -15.76
CA PHE A 468 -28.13 24.08 -16.67
C PHE A 468 -29.38 23.26 -17.00
N ALA A 469 -29.53 22.89 -18.27
CA ALA A 469 -30.53 21.95 -18.76
C ALA A 469 -30.05 20.50 -18.60
N SER A 470 -30.92 19.61 -18.11
CA SER A 470 -30.59 18.20 -17.85
C SER A 470 -30.27 17.38 -19.12
N ASN A 471 -30.64 17.90 -20.29
CA ASN A 471 -30.51 17.26 -21.60
C ASN A 471 -29.89 18.20 -22.65
N TYR A 472 -29.08 19.18 -22.26
CA TYR A 472 -28.53 20.20 -23.19
C TYR A 472 -27.90 19.59 -24.45
N LEU A 473 -27.04 18.57 -24.28
CA LEU A 473 -26.39 17.88 -25.41
C LEU A 473 -27.34 17.17 -26.37
N LYS A 474 -28.60 16.90 -25.99
CA LYS A 474 -29.60 16.27 -26.88
C LYS A 474 -30.25 17.25 -27.85
N GLN A 475 -30.08 18.55 -27.63
CA GLN A 475 -30.63 19.58 -28.50
C GLN A 475 -29.86 19.67 -29.82
N PHE A 476 -28.61 19.20 -29.83
CA PHE A 476 -27.75 19.17 -31.00
C PHE A 476 -27.85 17.82 -31.72
N ASP A 477 -27.93 17.85 -33.04
CA ASP A 477 -27.56 16.69 -33.85
C ASP A 477 -26.03 16.42 -33.79
N ASP A 478 -25.53 15.42 -34.52
CA ASP A 478 -24.10 15.08 -34.46
C ASP A 478 -23.21 16.12 -35.16
N ILE A 479 -23.72 16.79 -36.21
CA ILE A 479 -23.01 17.83 -36.96
C ILE A 479 -22.92 19.10 -36.11
N GLU A 480 -24.04 19.53 -35.55
CA GLU A 480 -24.12 20.71 -34.68
C GLU A 480 -23.28 20.53 -33.42
N LEU A 481 -23.31 19.33 -32.81
CA LEU A 481 -22.48 19.02 -31.65
C LEU A 481 -20.99 18.99 -32.01
N GLY A 482 -20.64 18.38 -33.15
CA GLY A 482 -19.27 18.38 -33.67
C GLY A 482 -18.75 19.80 -33.91
N ALA A 483 -19.56 20.67 -34.51
CA ALA A 483 -19.25 22.08 -34.72
C ALA A 483 -19.07 22.83 -33.40
N ALA A 484 -19.96 22.62 -32.43
CA ALA A 484 -19.87 23.23 -31.10
C ALA A 484 -18.58 22.81 -30.36
N LEU A 485 -18.22 21.52 -30.40
CA LEU A 485 -16.97 21.02 -29.80
C LEU A 485 -15.74 21.61 -30.48
N LYS A 486 -15.74 21.66 -31.82
CA LYS A 486 -14.61 22.21 -32.59
C LYS A 486 -14.44 23.71 -32.32
N GLN A 487 -15.54 24.46 -32.29
CA GLN A 487 -15.53 25.90 -32.01
C GLN A 487 -15.05 26.22 -30.60
N ASN A 488 -15.49 25.46 -29.60
CA ASN A 488 -15.23 25.79 -28.18
C ASN A 488 -13.96 25.15 -27.62
N PHE A 489 -13.52 24.01 -28.16
CA PHE A 489 -12.40 23.24 -27.60
C PHE A 489 -11.42 22.68 -28.63
N ASP A 490 -11.62 22.95 -29.93
CA ASP A 490 -10.71 22.54 -31.01
C ASP A 490 -10.56 21.03 -31.27
N PHE A 491 -11.53 20.21 -30.85
CA PHE A 491 -11.63 18.78 -31.22
C PHE A 491 -13.03 18.41 -31.73
N SER A 492 -13.10 17.37 -32.54
CA SER A 492 -14.34 16.88 -33.17
C SER A 492 -15.02 15.75 -32.37
N LEU A 493 -16.29 15.48 -32.66
CA LEU A 493 -17.05 14.39 -32.04
C LEU A 493 -16.49 13.02 -32.44
N GLU A 494 -15.93 12.94 -33.65
CA GLU A 494 -15.33 11.75 -34.24
C GLU A 494 -14.04 11.33 -33.54
N GLU A 495 -13.30 12.29 -32.98
CA GLU A 495 -12.08 12.05 -32.21
C GLU A 495 -12.35 11.52 -30.81
N ILE A 496 -13.59 11.58 -30.29
CA ILE A 496 -13.91 11.12 -28.93
C ILE A 496 -14.09 9.61 -28.93
N GLN A 497 -13.42 8.92 -27.99
CA GLN A 497 -13.64 7.50 -27.78
C GLN A 497 -15.12 7.22 -27.45
N GLY A 498 -15.77 6.39 -28.28
CA GLY A 498 -17.20 6.10 -28.16
C GLY A 498 -18.13 7.15 -28.78
N LYS A 499 -17.59 8.24 -29.35
CA LYS A 499 -18.29 9.27 -30.13
C LYS A 499 -19.54 9.79 -29.38
N ARG A 500 -20.69 9.92 -30.06
CA ARG A 500 -21.96 10.35 -29.46
C ARG A 500 -22.42 9.48 -28.28
N LYS A 501 -22.10 8.18 -28.27
CA LYS A 501 -22.53 7.27 -27.20
C LYS A 501 -21.90 7.62 -25.86
N ALA A 502 -20.66 8.12 -25.85
CA ALA A 502 -19.98 8.58 -24.64
C ALA A 502 -20.66 9.80 -24.00
N LEU A 503 -21.38 10.58 -24.80
CA LEU A 503 -22.07 11.81 -24.40
C LEU A 503 -23.58 11.63 -24.17
N SER A 504 -24.08 10.40 -24.22
CA SER A 504 -25.51 10.09 -24.14
C SER A 504 -25.91 9.53 -22.77
N PHE A 505 -27.05 10.00 -22.25
CA PHE A 505 -27.66 9.41 -21.06
C PHE A 505 -28.31 8.05 -21.37
N ASN A 506 -28.20 7.12 -20.43
CA ASN A 506 -28.80 5.78 -20.53
C ASN A 506 -29.22 5.28 -19.14
N THR A 507 -29.70 4.03 -19.04
CA THR A 507 -30.16 3.44 -17.77
C THR A 507 -29.09 3.37 -16.68
N LYS A 508 -27.81 3.35 -17.05
CA LYS A 508 -26.65 3.39 -16.13
C LYS A 508 -26.12 4.81 -15.92
N THR A 509 -26.15 5.64 -16.94
CA THR A 509 -25.63 7.02 -16.93
C THR A 509 -26.80 8.00 -16.95
N ARG A 510 -27.30 8.38 -15.77
CA ARG A 510 -28.33 9.41 -15.62
C ARG A 510 -27.75 10.82 -15.61
N SER A 511 -28.57 11.81 -15.93
CA SER A 511 -28.22 13.22 -15.74
C SER A 511 -27.93 13.51 -14.26
N GLN A 512 -26.89 14.30 -14.01
CA GLN A 512 -26.42 14.67 -12.66
C GLN A 512 -26.45 16.18 -12.41
N VAL A 513 -27.31 16.93 -13.12
CA VAL A 513 -27.34 18.40 -13.05
C VAL A 513 -27.64 18.91 -11.63
N ASN A 514 -28.54 18.24 -10.89
CA ASN A 514 -28.83 18.64 -9.50
C ASN A 514 -27.62 18.40 -8.60
N GLU A 515 -26.96 17.24 -8.76
CA GLU A 515 -25.72 16.95 -8.05
C GLU A 515 -24.60 17.96 -8.36
N LEU A 516 -24.45 18.37 -9.62
CA LEU A 516 -23.49 19.40 -10.04
C LEU A 516 -23.80 20.76 -9.38
N LYS A 517 -25.07 21.18 -9.35
CA LYS A 517 -25.47 22.43 -8.68
C LYS A 517 -25.14 22.41 -7.18
N THR A 518 -25.44 21.31 -6.50
CA THR A 518 -25.09 21.12 -5.08
C THR A 518 -23.57 21.14 -4.88
N LEU A 519 -22.79 20.53 -5.78
CA LEU A 519 -21.33 20.52 -5.72
C LEU A 519 -20.76 21.95 -5.82
N ILE A 520 -21.19 22.73 -6.82
CA ILE A 520 -20.75 24.13 -7.00
C ILE A 520 -21.05 24.97 -5.75
N GLN A 521 -22.28 24.88 -5.23
CA GLN A 521 -22.68 25.61 -4.03
C GLN A 521 -21.82 25.24 -2.81
N LYS A 522 -21.61 23.94 -2.58
CA LYS A 522 -20.77 23.46 -1.45
C LYS A 522 -19.31 23.90 -1.60
N ASN A 523 -18.78 23.90 -2.82
CA ASN A 523 -17.44 24.38 -3.11
C ASN A 523 -17.27 25.87 -2.79
N ASN A 524 -18.22 26.71 -3.23
CA ASN A 524 -18.19 28.14 -2.95
C ASN A 524 -18.36 28.46 -1.47
N GLN A 525 -19.26 27.77 -0.77
CA GLN A 525 -19.45 27.93 0.68
C GLN A 525 -18.18 27.56 1.45
N ALA A 526 -17.53 26.44 1.10
CA ALA A 526 -16.32 26.02 1.78
C ALA A 526 -15.15 26.99 1.57
N LEU A 527 -14.97 27.53 0.37
CA LEU A 527 -13.92 28.52 0.12
C LEU A 527 -14.17 29.82 0.87
N LYS A 528 -15.41 30.33 0.89
CA LYS A 528 -15.75 31.51 1.69
C LYS A 528 -15.51 31.28 3.18
N ARG A 529 -15.71 30.06 3.69
CA ARG A 529 -15.42 29.71 5.08
C ARG A 529 -13.92 29.66 5.38
N ILE A 530 -13.14 29.03 4.50
CA ILE A 530 -11.69 28.82 4.71
C ILE A 530 -10.89 30.10 4.43
N TYR A 531 -11.35 30.90 3.48
CA TYR A 531 -10.72 32.10 2.93
C TYR A 531 -11.68 33.31 2.96
N PRO A 532 -12.19 33.74 4.13
CA PRO A 532 -13.29 34.71 4.21
C PRO A 532 -12.95 36.09 3.63
N ASN A 533 -11.69 36.50 3.70
CA ASN A 533 -11.23 37.84 3.30
C ASN A 533 -10.15 37.80 2.21
N GLU A 534 -9.97 36.66 1.54
CA GLU A 534 -8.94 36.49 0.53
C GLU A 534 -9.55 36.39 -0.87
N ARG A 535 -8.94 37.10 -1.82
CA ARG A 535 -9.21 36.85 -3.24
C ARG A 535 -8.37 35.65 -3.65
N LEU A 536 -8.97 34.67 -4.30
CA LEU A 536 -8.29 33.45 -4.73
C LEU A 536 -7.98 33.49 -6.23
N SER A 537 -6.82 32.95 -6.62
CA SER A 537 -6.44 32.79 -8.02
C SER A 537 -6.06 31.34 -8.31
N LEU A 538 -6.45 30.81 -9.46
CA LEU A 538 -5.96 29.56 -10.04
C LEU A 538 -5.19 29.89 -11.32
N ILE A 539 -3.91 29.55 -11.36
CA ILE A 539 -3.07 29.69 -12.55
C ILE A 539 -2.85 28.30 -13.14
N ILE A 540 -3.21 28.12 -14.41
CA ILE A 540 -3.01 26.87 -15.13
C ILE A 540 -1.79 27.05 -16.04
N PHE A 541 -0.67 26.43 -15.68
CA PHE A 541 0.52 26.38 -16.52
C PHE A 541 0.40 25.22 -17.49
N TYR A 542 0.58 25.45 -18.79
CA TYR A 542 0.42 24.40 -19.79
C TYR A 542 1.49 24.47 -20.89
N ASP A 543 1.85 23.29 -21.39
CA ASP A 543 2.73 23.11 -22.54
C ASP A 543 2.13 23.74 -23.80
N GLU A 544 2.99 24.19 -24.74
CA GLU A 544 2.54 24.80 -25.99
C GLU A 544 1.54 23.91 -26.75
N GLN A 545 1.84 22.62 -26.78
CA GLN A 545 1.12 21.60 -27.52
C GLN A 545 -0.11 21.05 -26.77
N ALA A 546 -0.52 21.68 -25.66
CA ALA A 546 -1.69 21.30 -24.87
C ALA A 546 -2.79 22.40 -24.88
N GLN A 547 -2.83 23.20 -25.96
CA GLN A 547 -3.75 24.34 -26.11
C GLN A 547 -5.23 23.91 -26.04
N THR A 548 -5.57 22.83 -26.72
CA THR A 548 -6.92 22.24 -26.77
C THR A 548 -7.36 21.81 -25.35
N GLU A 549 -6.49 21.10 -24.64
CA GLU A 549 -6.73 20.59 -23.29
C GLU A 549 -6.93 21.71 -22.26
N VAL A 550 -6.13 22.78 -22.34
CA VAL A 550 -6.21 23.88 -21.38
C VAL A 550 -7.53 24.63 -21.51
N MET A 551 -8.11 24.74 -22.71
CA MET A 551 -9.41 25.40 -22.90
C MET A 551 -10.51 24.66 -22.15
N LEU A 552 -10.63 23.35 -22.36
CA LEU A 552 -11.63 22.53 -21.66
C LEU A 552 -11.41 22.53 -20.14
N LEU A 553 -10.15 22.41 -19.69
CA LEU A 553 -9.80 22.46 -18.27
C LEU A 553 -10.18 23.82 -17.65
N THR A 554 -9.88 24.93 -18.33
CA THR A 554 -10.19 26.28 -17.86
C THR A 554 -11.69 26.46 -17.70
N LYS A 555 -12.48 26.09 -18.72
CA LYS A 555 -13.94 26.20 -18.67
C LYS A 555 -14.57 25.28 -17.62
N THR A 556 -13.99 24.09 -17.42
CA THR A 556 -14.40 23.19 -16.34
C THR A 556 -14.11 23.80 -14.97
N ALA A 557 -12.94 24.43 -14.78
CA ALA A 557 -12.59 25.11 -13.54
C ALA A 557 -13.50 26.33 -13.29
N GLU A 558 -13.81 27.11 -14.33
CA GLU A 558 -14.74 28.25 -14.26
C GLU A 558 -16.13 27.80 -13.82
N LEU A 559 -16.64 26.70 -14.38
CA LEU A 559 -17.92 26.12 -13.99
C LEU A 559 -17.93 25.69 -12.51
N LEU A 560 -16.88 24.99 -12.06
CA LEU A 560 -16.85 24.38 -10.73
C LEU A 560 -16.49 25.36 -9.60
N TRP A 561 -15.74 26.43 -9.90
CA TRP A 561 -15.11 27.30 -8.90
C TRP A 561 -15.09 28.80 -9.25
N GLY A 562 -15.55 29.20 -10.45
CA GLY A 562 -15.37 30.55 -11.00
C GLY A 562 -16.01 31.70 -10.20
N GLU A 563 -17.01 31.41 -9.37
CA GLU A 563 -17.58 32.42 -8.46
C GLU A 563 -16.64 32.80 -7.31
N SER A 564 -15.73 31.90 -6.93
CA SER A 564 -14.85 32.06 -5.76
C SER A 564 -13.38 32.22 -6.12
N ILE A 565 -12.97 31.81 -7.34
CA ILE A 565 -11.58 31.79 -7.79
C ILE A 565 -11.46 32.41 -9.17
N LYS A 566 -10.52 33.34 -9.34
CA LYS A 566 -10.14 33.87 -10.67
C LYS A 566 -9.19 32.91 -11.37
N ILE A 567 -9.47 32.57 -12.62
CA ILE A 567 -8.72 31.54 -13.34
C ILE A 567 -7.90 32.17 -14.47
N PHE A 568 -6.63 31.81 -14.56
CA PHE A 568 -5.70 32.36 -15.54
C PHE A 568 -4.91 31.22 -16.23
N PRO A 569 -5.10 30.97 -17.52
CA PRO A 569 -4.17 30.12 -18.26
C PRO A 569 -2.87 30.88 -18.51
N ASN A 570 -1.72 30.21 -18.39
CA ASN A 570 -0.41 30.79 -18.65
C ASN A 570 0.52 29.74 -19.27
N ARG A 571 1.43 30.16 -20.15
CA ARG A 571 2.38 29.21 -20.76
C ARG A 571 3.35 28.69 -19.71
N LEU A 572 3.65 27.39 -19.80
CA LEU A 572 4.71 26.79 -19.01
C LEU A 572 6.06 27.42 -19.38
N PRO A 573 6.93 27.78 -18.41
CA PRO A 573 8.22 28.36 -18.74
C PRO A 573 9.08 27.33 -19.47
N THR A 574 9.83 27.79 -20.48
CA THR A 574 10.78 26.93 -21.21
C THR A 574 11.82 26.34 -20.25
N ASP A 575 12.33 25.17 -20.62
CA ASP A 575 13.34 24.42 -19.88
C ASP A 575 12.94 23.99 -18.44
N THR A 576 11.65 23.91 -18.13
CA THR A 576 11.16 23.45 -16.81
C THR A 576 10.69 21.99 -16.81
N HIS A 577 10.17 21.50 -17.94
CA HIS A 577 9.74 20.13 -18.16
C HIS A 577 10.25 19.63 -19.51
N GLY A 578 10.45 18.31 -19.61
CA GLY A 578 11.07 17.64 -20.75
C GLY A 578 12.07 16.55 -20.33
N PRO A 579 12.55 15.72 -21.26
CA PRO A 579 13.54 14.70 -20.96
C PRO A 579 14.89 15.30 -20.57
N LYS A 580 15.64 14.56 -19.74
CA LYS A 580 16.95 15.00 -19.22
C LYS A 580 17.88 15.44 -20.35
N GLU A 581 17.90 14.72 -21.46
CA GLU A 581 18.85 14.86 -22.56
C GLU A 581 18.75 16.20 -23.29
N VAL A 582 17.53 16.75 -23.39
CA VAL A 582 17.24 17.98 -24.15
C VAL A 582 17.24 19.23 -23.27
N LEU A 583 17.19 19.07 -21.95
CA LEU A 583 17.13 20.19 -21.03
C LEU A 583 18.53 20.71 -20.64
N PRO A 584 18.67 22.01 -20.32
CA PRO A 584 19.93 22.58 -19.85
C PRO A 584 20.49 21.85 -18.62
N GLY A 585 21.81 21.67 -18.61
CA GLY A 585 22.53 20.98 -17.53
C GLY A 585 22.38 19.46 -17.54
N ASN A 586 22.04 18.83 -18.67
CA ASN A 586 21.84 17.38 -18.78
C ASN A 586 22.99 16.51 -18.24
N LYS A 587 24.23 17.03 -18.20
CA LYS A 587 25.41 16.37 -17.62
C LYS A 587 25.63 16.64 -16.12
N LEU A 588 24.88 17.56 -15.52
CA LEU A 588 25.06 17.96 -14.12
C LEU A 588 24.38 16.98 -13.15
N PRO A 589 24.84 16.94 -11.89
CA PRO A 589 24.15 16.25 -10.81
C PRO A 589 22.71 16.73 -10.61
N GLU A 590 21.87 15.91 -10.00
CA GLU A 590 20.43 16.17 -9.84
C GLU A 590 20.12 17.48 -9.12
N LYS A 591 20.89 17.78 -8.07
CA LYS A 591 20.74 18.99 -7.27
C LYS A 591 20.97 20.26 -8.10
N GLU A 592 22.02 20.25 -8.93
CA GLU A 592 22.35 21.38 -9.80
C GLU A 592 21.35 21.51 -10.94
N ARG A 593 20.94 20.40 -11.58
CA ARG A 593 19.86 20.40 -12.56
C ARG A 593 18.57 20.96 -11.98
N SER A 594 18.20 20.54 -10.77
CA SER A 594 17.02 21.05 -10.06
C SER A 594 17.12 22.56 -9.84
N GLN A 595 18.29 23.09 -9.51
CA GLN A 595 18.47 24.53 -9.36
C GLN A 595 18.26 25.28 -10.68
N LEU A 596 18.74 24.74 -11.81
CA LEU A 596 18.49 25.32 -13.13
C LEU A 596 16.98 25.38 -13.45
N ARG A 597 16.22 24.34 -13.10
CA ARG A 597 14.75 24.34 -13.27
C ARG A 597 14.08 25.39 -12.39
N ILE A 598 14.48 25.50 -11.11
CA ILE A 598 13.96 26.51 -10.18
C ILE A 598 14.24 27.92 -10.71
N ASP A 599 15.41 28.12 -11.29
CA ASP A 599 15.84 29.42 -11.82
C ASP A 599 14.95 29.90 -12.98
N ARG A 600 14.45 29.00 -13.82
CA ARG A 600 13.48 29.32 -14.88
C ARG A 600 12.14 29.85 -14.33
N TRP A 601 11.78 29.48 -13.11
CA TRP A 601 10.57 29.96 -12.44
C TRP A 601 10.74 31.30 -11.72
N LYS A 602 11.96 31.86 -11.57
CA LYS A 602 12.25 33.07 -10.77
C LYS A 602 11.40 34.27 -11.16
N GLN A 603 11.29 34.59 -12.45
CA GLN A 603 10.53 35.76 -12.92
C GLN A 603 9.03 35.65 -12.60
N ILE A 604 8.46 34.45 -12.74
CA ILE A 604 7.05 34.19 -12.44
C ILE A 604 6.81 34.22 -10.94
N THR A 605 7.64 33.52 -10.17
CA THR A 605 7.52 33.44 -8.71
C THR A 605 7.65 34.81 -8.05
N GLN A 606 8.54 35.68 -8.56
CA GLN A 606 8.62 37.09 -8.13
C GLN A 606 7.31 37.87 -8.40
N LYS A 607 6.68 37.66 -9.57
CA LYS A 607 5.38 38.28 -9.90
C LYS A 607 4.22 37.73 -9.05
N LEU A 608 4.35 36.53 -8.48
CA LEU A 608 3.33 35.90 -7.65
C LEU A 608 3.51 36.23 -6.16
N LYS A 609 4.73 36.53 -5.73
CA LYS A 609 5.04 36.85 -4.33
C LYS A 609 4.26 38.08 -3.86
N GLY A 610 3.65 37.98 -2.68
CA GLY A 610 2.87 39.07 -2.08
C GLY A 610 1.50 39.32 -2.72
N LYS A 611 1.06 38.48 -3.67
CA LYS A 611 -0.31 38.48 -4.18
C LYS A 611 -1.22 37.63 -3.29
N ASN A 612 -2.52 37.81 -3.52
CA ASN A 612 -3.62 36.89 -3.24
C ASN A 612 -3.23 35.39 -3.24
N LYS A 613 -3.88 34.58 -2.39
CA LYS A 613 -3.60 33.14 -2.35
C LYS A 613 -3.81 32.52 -3.73
N THR A 614 -2.75 31.85 -4.19
CA THR A 614 -2.66 31.36 -5.56
C THR A 614 -2.48 29.85 -5.57
N PHE A 615 -3.31 29.19 -6.35
CA PHE A 615 -3.22 27.78 -6.69
C PHE A 615 -2.64 27.65 -8.09
N CYS A 616 -1.72 26.71 -8.29
CA CYS A 616 -1.06 26.47 -9.57
C CYS A 616 -1.34 25.03 -10.02
N LEU A 617 -1.96 24.87 -11.17
CA LEU A 617 -2.14 23.57 -11.81
C LEU A 617 -1.20 23.48 -13.01
N VAL A 618 -0.27 22.52 -12.99
CA VAL A 618 0.76 22.35 -14.02
C VAL A 618 0.37 21.18 -14.92
N MET A 619 0.04 21.49 -16.17
CA MET A 619 -0.21 20.53 -17.24
C MET A 619 1.06 20.27 -18.03
N ALA A 620 1.72 19.15 -17.73
CA ALA A 620 2.95 18.72 -18.38
C ALA A 620 2.83 17.26 -18.81
N ARG A 621 3.46 16.92 -19.94
CA ARG A 621 3.46 15.55 -20.47
C ARG A 621 4.38 14.66 -19.64
N LYS A 622 4.03 13.38 -19.57
CA LYS A 622 4.89 12.34 -19.00
C LYS A 622 5.97 11.89 -19.98
N TRP A 623 5.66 11.94 -21.27
CA TRP A 623 6.50 11.45 -22.36
C TRP A 623 6.61 12.52 -23.44
N TYR A 624 7.82 12.72 -23.95
CA TYR A 624 8.14 13.72 -24.98
C TYR A 624 8.81 13.03 -26.17
N GLN A 625 8.44 13.46 -27.37
CA GLN A 625 9.07 13.00 -28.60
C GLN A 625 10.37 13.78 -28.83
N ILE A 626 11.45 13.05 -29.10
CA ILE A 626 12.78 13.58 -29.41
C ILE A 626 13.19 13.03 -30.77
N GLY A 627 13.25 13.89 -31.78
CA GLY A 627 13.48 13.48 -33.16
C GLY A 627 12.29 12.68 -33.75
N THR A 628 12.55 11.90 -34.80
CA THR A 628 11.48 11.27 -35.59
C THR A 628 10.83 10.06 -34.90
N ASN A 629 11.58 9.23 -34.16
CA ASN A 629 11.07 7.95 -33.62
C ASN A 629 11.41 7.67 -32.14
N LYS A 630 11.96 8.64 -31.38
CA LYS A 630 12.32 8.40 -29.98
C LYS A 630 11.34 9.11 -29.04
N VAL A 631 10.84 8.39 -28.05
CA VAL A 631 10.02 8.96 -26.97
C VAL A 631 10.78 8.77 -25.66
N GLN A 632 10.94 9.85 -24.89
CA GLN A 632 11.64 9.81 -23.60
C GLN A 632 10.76 10.36 -22.48
N HIS A 633 10.99 9.86 -21.27
CA HIS A 633 10.25 10.26 -20.08
C HIS A 633 10.69 11.65 -19.60
N ASP A 634 9.77 12.39 -18.98
CA ASP A 634 10.09 13.64 -18.26
C ASP A 634 11.20 13.41 -17.22
N ASP A 635 12.11 14.36 -17.07
CA ASP A 635 13.18 14.26 -16.07
C ASP A 635 12.58 14.21 -14.64
N ARG A 636 13.02 13.26 -13.81
CA ARG A 636 12.39 12.97 -12.50
C ARG A 636 12.40 14.18 -11.55
N ILE A 637 13.37 15.08 -11.72
CA ILE A 637 13.49 16.30 -10.90
C ILE A 637 12.49 17.40 -11.28
N ASN A 638 11.94 17.41 -12.50
CA ASN A 638 11.21 18.56 -13.03
C ASN A 638 9.98 18.92 -12.19
N LYS A 639 9.14 17.92 -11.87
CA LYS A 639 7.95 18.12 -11.00
C LYS A 639 8.34 18.64 -9.61
N LEU A 640 9.43 18.12 -9.04
CA LEU A 640 9.92 18.51 -7.71
C LEU A 640 10.43 19.95 -7.72
N SER A 641 11.24 20.31 -8.71
CA SER A 641 11.79 21.66 -8.89
C SER A 641 10.69 22.69 -9.14
N THR A 642 9.71 22.37 -10.00
CA THR A 642 8.54 23.22 -10.26
C THR A 642 7.72 23.45 -8.99
N ARG A 643 7.42 22.39 -8.23
CA ARG A 643 6.69 22.51 -6.96
C ARG A 643 7.46 23.37 -5.97
N LYS A 644 8.76 23.14 -5.79
CA LYS A 644 9.61 23.94 -4.90
C LYS A 644 9.62 25.42 -5.29
N ALA A 645 9.84 25.72 -6.57
CA ALA A 645 9.91 27.10 -7.03
C ALA A 645 8.60 27.86 -6.80
N LEU A 646 7.46 27.27 -7.15
CA LEU A 646 6.15 27.88 -6.95
C LEU A 646 5.77 27.99 -5.46
N ALA A 647 6.15 27.00 -4.63
CA ALA A 647 5.93 27.05 -3.19
C ALA A 647 6.72 28.18 -2.50
N MET A 648 7.91 28.55 -3.01
CA MET A 648 8.65 29.74 -2.56
C MET A 648 7.89 31.05 -2.81
N ALA A 649 6.90 31.06 -3.70
CA ALA A 649 5.97 32.17 -3.91
C ALA A 649 4.64 32.02 -3.15
N ASN A 650 4.60 31.17 -2.11
CA ASN A 650 3.41 30.82 -1.33
C ASN A 650 2.26 30.22 -2.16
N CYS A 651 2.57 29.54 -3.27
CA CYS A 651 1.57 28.90 -4.12
C CYS A 651 1.36 27.42 -3.76
N CYS A 652 0.12 26.96 -3.82
CA CYS A 652 -0.21 25.52 -3.81
C CYS A 652 -0.05 24.95 -5.22
N VAL A 653 0.43 23.71 -5.40
CA VAL A 653 0.85 23.19 -6.71
C VAL A 653 0.38 21.76 -6.91
N GLN A 654 -0.32 21.51 -8.00
CA GLN A 654 -0.70 20.17 -8.42
C GLN A 654 -0.40 19.95 -9.91
N PHE A 655 -0.27 18.69 -10.31
CA PHE A 655 0.02 18.30 -11.68
C PHE A 655 -1.16 17.57 -12.33
N ILE A 656 -1.32 17.76 -13.63
CA ILE A 656 -2.25 17.00 -14.48
C ILE A 656 -1.55 16.66 -15.80
N GLU A 657 -1.81 15.48 -16.35
CA GLU A 657 -1.33 15.13 -17.70
C GLU A 657 -2.35 15.59 -18.76
N PRO A 658 -1.93 15.90 -20.00
CA PRO A 658 -2.87 16.16 -21.11
C PRO A 658 -3.83 14.99 -21.40
N MET A 659 -4.73 15.18 -22.37
CA MET A 659 -5.64 14.13 -22.81
C MET A 659 -4.87 12.91 -23.33
N ASN A 660 -5.27 11.71 -22.91
CA ASN A 660 -4.69 10.48 -23.42
C ASN A 660 -5.37 10.12 -24.75
N ARG A 661 -4.57 9.65 -25.70
CA ARG A 661 -5.06 9.07 -26.95
C ARG A 661 -4.87 7.55 -26.95
N ASN A 662 -5.86 6.81 -27.44
CA ASN A 662 -5.81 5.36 -27.57
C ASN A 662 -4.99 4.95 -28.82
N ARG A 663 -4.84 3.64 -29.08
CA ARG A 663 -4.10 3.14 -30.27
C ARG A 663 -4.74 3.57 -31.60
N SER A 664 -6.04 3.82 -31.60
CA SER A 664 -6.80 4.34 -32.74
C SER A 664 -6.73 5.88 -32.85
N ASN A 665 -5.93 6.52 -32.00
CA ASN A 665 -5.76 7.96 -31.88
C ASN A 665 -7.01 8.71 -31.36
N ASP A 666 -8.00 8.01 -30.83
CA ASP A 666 -9.18 8.62 -30.20
C ASP A 666 -8.83 9.15 -28.80
N ILE A 667 -9.48 10.24 -28.42
CA ILE A 667 -9.36 10.94 -27.15
C ILE A 667 -10.20 10.23 -26.07
N ASP A 668 -9.56 9.86 -24.96
CA ASP A 668 -10.26 9.38 -23.75
C ASP A 668 -10.72 10.58 -22.89
N LEU A 669 -11.83 11.18 -23.32
CA LEU A 669 -12.39 12.36 -22.68
C LEU A 669 -12.99 12.07 -21.30
N GLU A 670 -13.46 10.84 -21.06
CA GLU A 670 -14.01 10.43 -19.77
C GLU A 670 -12.90 10.33 -18.70
N ASP A 671 -11.76 9.72 -19.03
CA ASP A 671 -10.59 9.72 -18.16
C ASP A 671 -10.07 11.13 -17.89
N PHE A 672 -9.95 11.97 -18.93
CA PHE A 672 -9.47 13.33 -18.76
C PHE A 672 -10.40 14.17 -17.87
N SER A 673 -11.72 14.13 -18.12
CA SER A 673 -12.72 14.82 -17.28
C SER A 673 -12.65 14.41 -15.81
N ARG A 674 -12.49 13.10 -15.55
CA ARG A 674 -12.25 12.58 -14.20
C ARG A 674 -10.96 13.13 -13.59
N ARG A 675 -9.85 13.11 -14.34
CA ARG A 675 -8.55 13.61 -13.86
C ARG A 675 -8.60 15.10 -13.55
N VAL A 676 -9.27 15.91 -14.36
CA VAL A 676 -9.50 17.34 -14.14
C VAL A 676 -10.24 17.60 -12.83
N GLN A 677 -11.39 16.94 -12.62
CA GLN A 677 -12.16 17.10 -11.39
C GLN A 677 -11.31 16.71 -10.17
N LYS A 678 -10.63 15.56 -10.21
CA LYS A 678 -9.78 15.09 -9.12
C LYS A 678 -8.59 16.01 -8.84
N SER A 679 -7.91 16.51 -9.87
CA SER A 679 -6.76 17.41 -9.69
C SER A 679 -7.17 18.76 -9.12
N LEU A 680 -8.32 19.32 -9.55
CA LEU A 680 -8.86 20.56 -8.99
C LEU A 680 -9.27 20.38 -7.54
N HIS A 681 -9.98 19.30 -7.21
CA HIS A 681 -10.36 19.00 -5.83
C HIS A 681 -9.15 18.75 -4.93
N ASP A 682 -8.14 18.00 -5.38
CA ASP A 682 -6.91 17.78 -4.60
C ASP A 682 -6.12 19.08 -4.40
N LEU A 683 -5.99 19.90 -5.44
CA LEU A 683 -5.32 21.21 -5.36
C LEU A 683 -6.04 22.19 -4.44
N ILE A 684 -7.35 22.38 -4.61
CA ILE A 684 -8.10 23.44 -3.92
C ILE A 684 -8.58 22.97 -2.54
N SER A 685 -8.92 21.69 -2.37
CA SER A 685 -9.42 21.19 -1.08
C SER A 685 -8.32 20.57 -0.24
N ALA A 686 -7.51 19.65 -0.79
CA ALA A 686 -6.51 18.95 0.04
C ALA A 686 -5.37 19.88 0.48
N HIS A 687 -4.88 20.76 -0.40
CA HIS A 687 -3.81 21.70 -0.05
C HIS A 687 -4.29 22.83 0.87
N SER A 688 -5.61 23.03 0.99
CA SER A 688 -6.23 23.93 1.98
C SER A 688 -6.52 23.26 3.32
N GLY A 689 -6.24 21.96 3.48
CA GLY A 689 -6.60 21.22 4.68
C GLY A 689 -8.12 21.11 4.89
N ARG A 690 -8.91 21.17 3.81
CA ARG A 690 -10.38 21.20 3.89
C ARG A 690 -10.95 19.88 4.37
N ILE A 691 -11.69 19.96 5.47
CA ILE A 691 -12.64 18.96 5.94
C ILE A 691 -13.98 19.66 6.17
N ASP A 692 -15.08 19.00 5.80
CA ASP A 692 -16.42 19.56 5.98
C ASP A 692 -17.11 18.95 7.21
N ASP A 693 -17.97 19.75 7.83
CA ASP A 693 -18.88 19.38 8.91
C ASP A 693 -18.18 18.91 10.21
N VAL A 694 -17.02 19.47 10.59
CA VAL A 694 -16.31 19.02 11.79
C VAL A 694 -17.16 19.26 13.04
N LYS A 695 -17.72 20.46 13.20
CA LYS A 695 -18.64 20.80 14.29
C LYS A 695 -19.78 19.79 14.43
N LYS A 696 -20.47 19.51 13.32
CA LYS A 696 -21.59 18.56 13.29
C LYS A 696 -21.16 17.15 13.68
N LYS A 697 -19.96 16.71 13.28
CA LYS A 697 -19.41 15.40 13.70
C LYS A 697 -19.15 15.37 15.20
N VAL A 698 -18.52 16.41 15.76
CA VAL A 698 -18.27 16.54 17.20
C VAL A 698 -19.59 16.55 17.97
N ASP A 699 -20.55 17.40 17.57
CA ASP A 699 -21.83 17.57 18.25
C ASP A 699 -22.68 16.30 18.21
N SER A 700 -22.67 15.55 17.10
CA SER A 700 -23.43 14.29 16.99
C SER A 700 -22.75 13.12 17.70
N CYS A 701 -21.41 13.06 17.68
CA CYS A 701 -20.68 11.97 18.33
C CYS A 701 -20.64 12.15 19.86
N LEU A 702 -20.53 13.38 20.36
CA LEU A 702 -20.37 13.71 21.79
C LEU A 702 -21.60 14.42 22.37
N GLN A 703 -22.78 14.10 21.87
CA GLN A 703 -24.05 14.71 22.29
C GLN A 703 -24.35 14.52 23.79
N ASP A 704 -23.81 13.47 24.38
CA ASP A 704 -23.92 13.06 25.78
C ASP A 704 -23.05 13.88 26.74
N ILE A 705 -22.15 14.70 26.20
CA ILE A 705 -21.24 15.56 26.98
C ILE A 705 -21.70 17.02 26.85
N PRO A 706 -21.65 17.83 27.92
CA PRO A 706 -21.97 19.26 27.87
C PRO A 706 -21.15 20.00 26.81
N LEU A 707 -21.75 20.98 26.13
CA LEU A 707 -21.09 21.74 25.06
C LEU A 707 -19.75 22.35 25.50
N ALA A 708 -19.68 22.85 26.73
CA ALA A 708 -18.48 23.44 27.30
C ALA A 708 -17.34 22.43 27.55
N ALA A 709 -17.64 21.12 27.61
CA ALA A 709 -16.70 20.03 27.82
C ALA A 709 -16.31 19.30 26.51
N ARG A 710 -16.88 19.73 25.36
CA ARG A 710 -16.57 19.17 24.04
C ARG A 710 -15.27 19.77 23.49
N PRO A 711 -14.50 18.99 22.70
CA PRO A 711 -13.30 19.50 22.06
C PRO A 711 -13.58 20.71 21.18
N LYS A 712 -12.81 21.79 21.37
CA LYS A 712 -12.81 22.97 20.49
C LYS A 712 -11.82 22.81 19.33
N GLU A 713 -10.89 21.86 19.46
CA GLU A 713 -9.93 21.51 18.43
C GLU A 713 -9.60 20.01 18.41
N ILE A 714 -9.20 19.54 17.23
CA ILE A 714 -8.72 18.18 16.99
C ILE A 714 -7.29 18.27 16.46
N ILE A 715 -6.33 17.69 17.18
CA ILE A 715 -4.91 17.74 16.84
C ILE A 715 -4.45 16.37 16.33
N GLY A 716 -3.75 16.32 15.21
CA GLY A 716 -3.07 15.13 14.71
C GLY A 716 -1.55 15.29 14.83
N ILE A 717 -0.86 14.35 15.48
CA ILE A 717 0.60 14.35 15.62
C ILE A 717 1.21 13.16 14.88
N THR A 718 2.16 13.42 13.99
CA THR A 718 2.91 12.39 13.25
C THR A 718 4.30 12.91 12.82
N ILE A 719 5.05 12.08 12.10
CA ILE A 719 6.28 12.47 11.42
C ILE A 719 6.19 12.23 9.91
N VAL A 720 6.75 13.14 9.12
CA VAL A 720 6.87 13.03 7.66
C VAL A 720 8.22 12.41 7.33
N ARG A 721 8.23 11.32 6.55
CA ARG A 721 9.45 10.61 6.12
C ARG A 721 9.55 10.51 4.60
N LYS A 722 10.77 10.35 4.08
CA LYS A 722 11.09 10.15 2.66
C LYS A 722 10.27 9.03 2.00
N GLN A 723 10.29 7.82 2.56
CA GLN A 723 9.60 6.67 1.97
C GLN A 723 8.31 6.31 2.72
N LYS A 724 7.17 6.41 2.03
CA LYS A 724 5.87 5.96 2.54
C LYS A 724 5.81 4.42 2.51
N GLY A 725 5.44 3.79 3.62
CA GLY A 725 5.20 2.34 3.69
C GLY A 725 6.38 1.48 4.16
N ARG A 726 7.55 2.06 4.45
CA ARG A 726 8.60 1.38 5.26
C ARG A 726 8.40 1.66 6.76
N SER A 727 7.15 1.83 7.20
CA SER A 727 6.71 2.12 8.58
C SER A 727 7.38 1.23 9.63
N ARG A 728 7.67 -0.03 9.26
CA ARG A 728 8.25 -1.07 10.13
C ARG A 728 9.79 -1.13 10.14
N LYS A 729 10.50 -0.38 9.29
CA LYS A 729 11.97 -0.23 9.40
C LYS A 729 12.30 0.86 10.43
N GLY A 730 13.55 0.90 10.90
CA GLY A 730 14.04 1.95 11.81
C GLY A 730 13.76 3.34 11.23
N ILE A 731 13.51 4.32 12.11
CA ILE A 731 13.39 5.72 11.66
C ILE A 731 14.75 6.15 11.11
N GLU A 732 14.78 6.52 9.83
CA GLU A 732 15.96 7.11 9.18
C GLU A 732 16.32 8.46 9.83
N SER A 733 17.53 8.97 9.60
CA SER A 733 17.99 10.23 10.20
C SER A 733 17.18 11.46 9.77
N THR A 734 16.48 11.40 8.63
CA THR A 734 15.80 12.55 8.02
C THR A 734 14.28 12.39 8.07
N PHE A 735 13.63 13.07 9.01
CA PHE A 735 12.18 13.16 9.14
C PHE A 735 11.76 14.49 9.78
N LEU A 736 10.53 14.91 9.52
CA LEU A 736 9.95 16.14 10.06
C LEU A 736 8.77 15.83 11.00
N PRO A 737 8.88 16.08 12.31
CA PRO A 737 7.72 16.12 13.20
C PRO A 737 6.76 17.24 12.84
N ILE A 738 5.49 16.88 12.74
CA ILE A 738 4.41 17.83 12.48
C ILE A 738 3.26 17.62 13.49
N ALA A 739 2.58 18.71 13.81
CA ALA A 739 1.28 18.68 14.42
C ALA A 739 0.31 19.49 13.55
N LEU A 740 -0.84 18.91 13.27
CA LEU A 740 -1.91 19.50 12.48
C LEU A 740 -3.10 19.73 13.40
N ARG A 741 -3.73 20.90 13.34
CA ARG A 741 -4.87 21.25 14.20
C ARG A 741 -6.07 21.63 13.36
N LEU A 742 -7.21 21.02 13.64
CA LEU A 742 -8.52 21.43 13.11
C LEU A 742 -9.27 22.20 14.17
N ASN A 743 -9.65 23.43 13.86
CA ASN A 743 -10.57 24.20 14.68
C ASN A 743 -12.01 23.70 14.43
N VAL A 744 -12.71 23.27 15.48
CA VAL A 744 -14.03 22.63 15.37
C VAL A 744 -15.10 23.60 14.88
N GLU A 745 -15.00 24.88 15.22
CA GLU A 745 -16.00 25.88 14.85
C GLU A 745 -15.85 26.36 13.39
N THR A 746 -14.61 26.54 12.94
CA THR A 746 -14.31 27.16 11.64
C THR A 746 -13.95 26.16 10.54
N ASP A 747 -13.73 24.89 10.88
CA ASP A 747 -13.14 23.85 10.02
C ASP A 747 -11.74 24.22 9.47
N ARG A 748 -11.08 25.26 9.98
CA ARG A 748 -9.74 25.66 9.50
C ARG A 748 -8.68 24.69 10.02
N CYS A 749 -7.80 24.28 9.11
CA CYS A 749 -6.64 23.46 9.40
C CYS A 749 -5.38 24.32 9.53
N GLU A 750 -4.64 24.12 10.61
CA GLU A 750 -3.37 24.77 10.89
C GLU A 750 -2.29 23.71 11.07
N MET A 751 -1.03 24.12 10.94
CA MET A 751 0.12 23.26 11.15
C MET A 751 1.22 23.99 11.92
N CYS A 752 1.91 23.24 12.76
CA CYS A 752 3.24 23.56 13.25
C CYS A 752 4.17 22.36 13.10
N TYR A 753 5.48 22.59 13.12
CA TYR A 753 6.49 21.56 12.95
C TYR A 753 7.72 21.85 13.80
N ALA A 754 8.52 20.81 14.04
CA ALA A 754 9.73 20.91 14.84
C ALA A 754 10.98 20.51 14.05
N TYR A 755 12.08 21.24 14.22
CA TYR A 755 13.33 21.01 13.50
C TYR A 755 14.54 21.49 14.30
N GLU A 756 15.72 21.07 13.89
CA GLU A 756 17.00 21.51 14.43
C GLU A 756 17.47 22.79 13.72
N ARG A 757 17.74 23.85 14.48
CA ARG A 757 18.45 25.04 14.00
C ARG A 757 19.51 25.40 15.04
N GLY A 758 20.76 25.54 14.61
CA GLY A 758 21.88 25.85 15.52
C GLY A 758 22.06 24.82 16.64
N HIS A 759 21.83 23.53 16.36
CA HIS A 759 21.82 22.44 17.36
C HIS A 759 20.74 22.54 18.44
N GLU A 760 19.76 23.43 18.30
CA GLU A 760 18.65 23.57 19.23
C GLU A 760 17.32 23.14 18.61
N LEU A 761 16.40 22.69 19.47
CA LEU A 761 15.04 22.36 19.06
C LEU A 761 14.28 23.66 18.81
N ASN A 762 13.84 23.85 17.56
CA ASN A 762 12.96 24.94 17.17
C ASN A 762 11.58 24.37 16.84
N ILE A 763 10.53 24.99 17.37
CA ILE A 763 9.13 24.66 17.11
C ILE A 763 8.50 25.87 16.44
N SER A 764 7.94 25.70 15.25
CA SER A 764 7.28 26.80 14.54
C SER A 764 6.01 27.23 15.27
N ASN A 765 5.58 28.48 15.06
CA ASN A 765 4.22 28.90 15.43
C ASN A 765 3.18 28.10 14.64
N TRP A 766 1.96 28.04 15.17
CA TRP A 766 0.79 27.61 14.39
C TRP A 766 0.57 28.59 13.24
N SER A 767 0.46 28.04 12.04
CA SER A 767 0.14 28.81 10.83
C SER A 767 -0.89 28.05 10.01
N PHE A 768 -1.65 28.79 9.20
CA PHE A 768 -2.64 28.20 8.33
C PHE A 768 -1.98 27.18 7.38
N PHE A 769 -2.62 26.02 7.19
CA PHE A 769 -1.99 24.85 6.56
C PHE A 769 -1.30 25.13 5.21
N PRO A 770 -1.92 25.85 4.25
CA PRO A 770 -1.27 26.26 3.00
C PRO A 770 -0.02 27.11 3.15
N ASP A 771 0.06 27.94 4.18
CA ASP A 771 1.22 28.83 4.41
C ASP A 771 2.33 28.06 5.10
N ALA A 772 1.97 27.16 6.01
CA ALA A 772 2.90 26.25 6.67
C ALA A 772 3.62 25.33 5.67
N ILE A 773 2.92 24.73 4.69
CA ILE A 773 3.57 23.91 3.64
C ILE A 773 4.50 24.75 2.74
N ALA A 774 4.17 26.02 2.50
CA ALA A 774 5.03 26.92 1.75
C ALA A 774 6.30 27.27 2.54
N LEU A 775 6.19 27.52 3.85
CA LEU A 775 7.34 27.79 4.72
C LEU A 775 8.31 26.62 4.81
N ILE A 776 7.80 25.38 4.88
CA ILE A 776 8.62 24.16 4.88
C ILE A 776 9.45 24.05 3.59
N SER A 777 8.85 24.41 2.44
CA SER A 777 9.57 24.36 1.15
C SER A 777 10.74 25.35 1.06
N GLN A 778 10.73 26.40 1.89
CA GLN A 778 11.72 27.48 1.87
C GLN A 778 12.92 27.22 2.80
N ASN A 779 12.77 26.44 3.87
CA ASN A 779 13.80 26.27 4.91
C ASN A 779 14.23 24.80 5.17
N PRO A 780 14.91 24.12 4.23
CA PRO A 780 15.68 22.91 4.52
C PRO A 780 17.06 23.23 5.13
N PRO A 781 17.65 22.38 6.02
CA PRO A 781 17.34 20.96 6.21
C PRO A 781 16.36 20.65 7.34
N LEU A 782 15.48 19.67 7.09
CA LEU A 782 14.40 19.23 7.99
C LEU A 782 14.82 18.00 8.80
N LYS A 783 15.80 18.16 9.69
CA LYS A 783 16.19 17.13 10.67
C LYS A 783 15.83 17.55 12.08
N LEU A 784 15.47 16.59 12.93
CA LEU A 784 15.19 16.86 14.34
C LEU A 784 16.45 16.81 15.22
N ALA A 785 17.34 15.85 14.96
CA ALA A 785 18.67 15.68 15.54
C ALA A 785 19.41 14.54 14.81
N SER A 786 20.74 14.46 14.96
CA SER A 786 21.53 13.35 14.40
C SER A 786 21.53 12.08 15.26
N LYS A 787 21.34 12.19 16.58
CA LYS A 787 21.35 11.05 17.51
C LYS A 787 19.93 10.65 17.94
N ARG A 788 19.67 9.34 18.04
CA ARG A 788 18.32 8.78 18.29
C ARG A 788 17.72 9.15 19.65
N ASP A 789 18.53 9.14 20.70
CA ASP A 789 18.15 9.55 22.07
C ASP A 789 17.76 11.04 22.12
N VAL A 790 18.51 11.89 21.41
CA VAL A 790 18.19 13.32 21.26
C VAL A 790 16.92 13.51 20.44
N GLN A 791 16.73 12.74 19.36
CA GLN A 791 15.50 12.75 18.57
C GLN A 791 14.27 12.40 19.43
N GLN A 792 14.35 11.34 20.24
CA GLN A 792 13.30 10.95 21.19
C GLN A 792 12.98 12.10 22.15
N THR A 793 14.00 12.64 22.81
CA THR A 793 13.84 13.73 23.79
C THR A 793 13.19 14.96 23.15
N ARG A 794 13.66 15.38 21.97
CA ARG A 794 13.14 16.55 21.25
C ARG A 794 11.71 16.33 20.75
N PHE A 795 11.40 15.14 20.26
CA PHE A 795 10.04 14.80 19.84
C PHE A 795 9.07 14.83 21.02
N MET A 796 9.46 14.26 22.16
CA MET A 796 8.63 14.28 23.37
C MET A 796 8.44 15.71 23.93
N LYS A 797 9.45 16.58 23.85
CA LYS A 797 9.31 18.01 24.18
C LYS A 797 8.33 18.72 23.24
N PHE A 798 8.38 18.41 21.94
CA PHE A 798 7.42 18.91 20.97
C PHE A 798 6.00 18.46 21.31
N VAL A 799 5.78 17.17 21.56
CA VAL A 799 4.47 16.64 22.00
C VAL A 799 3.98 17.34 23.26
N LYS A 800 4.86 17.51 24.27
CA LYS A 800 4.52 18.21 25.51
C LYS A 800 3.96 19.59 25.22
N LYS A 801 4.73 20.40 24.49
CA LYS A 801 4.35 21.77 24.16
C LYS A 801 2.99 21.83 23.47
N ILE A 802 2.78 21.02 22.43
CA ILE A 802 1.55 21.05 21.64
C ILE A 802 0.31 20.74 22.47
N ILE A 803 0.37 19.74 23.35
CA ILE A 803 -0.80 19.34 24.14
C ILE A 803 -1.00 20.30 25.32
N SER A 804 0.05 20.66 26.05
CA SER A 804 -0.04 21.56 27.20
C SER A 804 -0.53 22.95 26.81
N ASP A 805 0.00 23.56 25.74
CA ASP A 805 -0.46 24.88 25.25
C ASP A 805 -1.98 24.88 24.99
N SER A 806 -2.51 23.83 24.35
CA SER A 806 -3.93 23.69 24.03
C SER A 806 -4.82 23.51 25.27
N VAL A 807 -4.33 22.76 26.26
CA VAL A 807 -5.02 22.57 27.54
C VAL A 807 -5.06 23.88 28.34
N GLU A 808 -3.93 24.58 28.43
CA GLU A 808 -3.79 25.87 29.12
C GLU A 808 -4.70 26.95 28.51
N GLU A 809 -4.87 26.94 27.19
CA GLU A 809 -5.83 27.80 26.48
C GLU A 809 -7.31 27.37 26.63
N GLY A 810 -7.59 26.32 27.40
CA GLY A 810 -8.95 25.83 27.66
C GLY A 810 -9.66 25.28 26.41
N LYS A 811 -8.91 24.69 25.48
CA LYS A 811 -9.44 24.17 24.20
C LYS A 811 -9.96 22.74 24.29
N GLN A 812 -9.57 22.00 25.34
CA GLN A 812 -9.98 20.62 25.60
C GLN A 812 -9.73 19.69 24.40
N PRO A 813 -8.47 19.63 23.91
CA PRO A 813 -8.16 19.03 22.62
C PRO A 813 -8.50 17.54 22.56
N LEU A 814 -8.96 17.08 21.40
CA LEU A 814 -8.89 15.67 21.01
C LEU A 814 -7.62 15.46 20.18
N VAL A 815 -6.67 14.72 20.74
CA VAL A 815 -5.35 14.48 20.14
C VAL A 815 -5.28 13.07 19.56
N ILE A 816 -5.02 12.97 18.26
CA ILE A 816 -4.83 11.73 17.51
C ILE A 816 -3.35 11.56 17.20
N ILE A 817 -2.76 10.45 17.63
CA ILE A 817 -1.33 10.17 17.44
C ILE A 817 -1.15 8.99 16.51
N ASP A 818 -0.41 9.17 15.42
CA ASP A 818 -0.03 8.08 14.52
C ASP A 818 1.14 7.27 15.11
N SER A 819 0.80 6.24 15.87
CA SER A 819 1.79 5.38 16.52
C SER A 819 2.63 4.57 15.53
N SER A 820 2.11 4.29 14.34
CA SER A 820 2.83 3.60 13.25
C SER A 820 4.14 4.33 12.91
N ASN A 821 4.13 5.66 13.07
CA ASN A 821 5.28 6.51 12.80
C ASN A 821 6.00 7.00 14.07
N CYS A 822 5.28 7.17 15.18
CA CYS A 822 5.80 7.85 16.38
C CYS A 822 6.28 6.93 17.50
N VAL A 823 5.93 5.63 17.53
CA VAL A 823 6.23 4.74 18.66
C VAL A 823 7.72 4.64 18.99
N GLN A 824 8.61 4.72 17.99
CA GLN A 824 10.06 4.69 18.23
C GLN A 824 10.60 6.01 18.79
N LEU A 825 9.85 7.12 18.70
CA LEU A 825 10.20 8.43 19.26
C LEU A 825 9.55 8.68 20.62
N TRP A 826 8.37 8.10 20.84
CA TRP A 826 7.64 8.16 22.10
C TRP A 826 7.25 6.74 22.55
N PRO A 827 8.14 6.06 23.31
CA PRO A 827 7.99 4.64 23.64
C PRO A 827 6.75 4.26 24.46
N TRP A 828 6.13 5.20 25.18
CA TRP A 828 4.87 4.98 25.90
C TRP A 828 3.74 4.52 24.97
N LEU A 829 3.79 4.87 23.68
CA LEU A 829 2.79 4.45 22.69
C LEU A 829 2.81 2.94 22.38
N ALA A 830 3.82 2.18 22.83
CA ALA A 830 3.91 0.75 22.59
C ALA A 830 2.87 -0.02 23.41
N ASP A 831 2.29 -1.10 22.85
CA ASP A 831 1.22 -1.88 23.50
C ASP A 831 1.59 -2.39 24.90
N ILE A 832 2.86 -2.75 25.09
CA ILE A 832 3.39 -3.26 26.37
C ILE A 832 3.59 -2.20 27.44
N ARG A 833 3.52 -0.90 27.09
CA ARG A 833 3.82 0.25 27.97
C ARG A 833 2.65 1.22 28.13
N ILE A 834 1.68 1.19 27.22
CA ILE A 834 0.62 2.20 27.19
C ILE A 834 -0.35 1.99 28.35
N ASN A 835 -0.49 3.02 29.18
CA ASN A 835 -1.35 3.02 30.36
C ASN A 835 -1.94 4.42 30.55
N THR A 836 -3.27 4.52 30.68
CA THR A 836 -3.98 5.80 30.79
C THR A 836 -3.65 6.57 32.06
N ASN A 837 -3.18 5.88 33.09
CA ASN A 837 -2.91 6.46 34.40
C ASN A 837 -1.41 6.72 34.65
N GLN A 838 -0.56 6.47 33.65
CA GLN A 838 0.90 6.59 33.75
C GLN A 838 1.45 7.11 32.42
N ILE A 839 1.02 8.30 32.01
CA ILE A 839 1.45 8.90 30.75
C ILE A 839 2.83 9.54 30.97
N SER A 840 3.85 9.05 30.27
CA SER A 840 5.23 9.52 30.41
C SER A 840 5.84 10.00 29.11
N LEU A 841 6.60 11.09 29.18
CA LEU A 841 7.40 11.67 28.09
C LEU A 841 8.88 11.53 28.46
N GLY A 842 9.38 10.29 28.40
CA GLY A 842 10.71 9.93 28.86
C GLY A 842 10.80 9.93 30.38
N GLN A 843 11.99 10.14 30.93
CA GLN A 843 12.17 10.26 32.38
C GLN A 843 11.80 11.66 32.91
N GLN A 844 11.78 12.67 32.03
CA GLN A 844 11.67 14.09 32.38
C GLN A 844 10.27 14.52 32.79
N TYR A 845 9.23 13.91 32.20
CA TYR A 845 7.85 14.25 32.50
C TYR A 845 7.05 12.96 32.73
N GLN A 846 6.55 12.78 33.95
CA GLN A 846 5.74 11.66 34.39
C GLN A 846 4.32 12.14 34.71
N ASN A 847 3.36 11.21 34.71
CA ASN A 847 1.98 11.45 35.13
C ASN A 847 1.29 12.60 34.34
N MET A 848 1.55 12.67 33.04
CA MET A 848 1.03 13.73 32.17
C MET A 848 -0.51 13.74 32.09
N GLU A 849 -1.18 12.65 32.45
CA GLU A 849 -2.64 12.62 32.60
C GLU A 849 -3.16 13.65 33.62
N GLN A 850 -2.35 14.06 34.59
CA GLN A 850 -2.69 15.10 35.56
C GLN A 850 -2.50 16.51 34.99
N GLU A 851 -1.44 16.75 34.21
CA GLU A 851 -1.17 18.03 33.54
C GLU A 851 -2.17 18.26 32.39
N TRP A 852 -2.60 17.19 31.73
CA TRP A 852 -3.49 17.25 30.56
C TRP A 852 -4.96 17.01 30.90
N LYS A 853 -5.42 17.46 32.08
CA LYS A 853 -6.84 17.47 32.42
C LYS A 853 -7.65 18.24 31.37
N GLY A 854 -8.73 17.66 30.86
CA GLY A 854 -9.51 18.19 29.74
C GLY A 854 -9.06 17.72 28.35
N ALA A 855 -7.88 17.13 28.19
CA ALA A 855 -7.46 16.54 26.92
C ALA A 855 -8.01 15.11 26.73
N ARG A 856 -8.13 14.70 25.48
CA ARG A 856 -8.45 13.32 25.07
C ARG A 856 -7.36 12.81 24.15
N ILE A 857 -6.75 11.67 24.46
CA ILE A 857 -5.68 11.10 23.64
C ILE A 857 -6.17 9.81 22.99
N ILE A 858 -5.97 9.72 21.69
CA ILE A 858 -6.35 8.58 20.86
C ILE A 858 -5.14 8.18 20.04
N ARG A 859 -4.72 6.93 20.18
CA ARG A 859 -3.67 6.35 19.37
C ARG A 859 -4.29 5.71 18.14
N VAL A 860 -3.72 5.94 16.96
CA VAL A 860 -4.07 5.20 15.74
C VAL A 860 -2.86 4.44 15.21
N ARG A 861 -3.13 3.28 14.59
CA ARG A 861 -2.09 2.42 14.01
C ARG A 861 -2.57 1.79 12.71
N GLN A 862 -1.73 1.87 11.68
CA GLN A 862 -1.99 1.29 10.37
C GLN A 862 -1.36 -0.10 10.23
N GLU A 863 -1.85 -0.90 9.27
CA GLU A 863 -1.21 -2.14 8.79
C GLU A 863 -1.12 -3.30 9.79
N LEU A 864 -1.68 -3.18 11.00
CA LEU A 864 -1.64 -4.24 12.02
C LEU A 864 -3.03 -4.77 12.39
N ALA A 865 -4.09 -4.02 12.09
CA ALA A 865 -5.45 -4.46 12.35
C ALA A 865 -5.85 -5.63 11.41
N PRO A 866 -6.42 -6.74 11.92
CA PRO A 866 -6.84 -7.85 11.08
C PRO A 866 -7.97 -7.43 10.14
N GLY A 867 -7.95 -7.93 8.90
CA GLY A 867 -9.07 -7.77 7.96
C GLY A 867 -10.36 -8.35 8.53
N ILE A 868 -11.51 -7.72 8.26
CA ILE A 868 -12.81 -8.23 8.72
C ILE A 868 -13.71 -8.50 7.52
N ILE A 869 -14.15 -9.74 7.37
CA ILE A 869 -14.96 -10.21 6.24
C ILE A 869 -16.37 -10.53 6.72
N ASP A 870 -17.37 -10.03 6.01
CA ASP A 870 -18.75 -10.48 6.19
C ASP A 870 -18.95 -11.79 5.42
N LYS A 871 -19.06 -12.90 6.15
CA LYS A 871 -19.56 -14.17 5.62
C LYS A 871 -21.04 -14.00 5.28
N LYS A 872 -21.38 -14.22 4.02
CA LYS A 872 -22.73 -14.05 3.46
C LYS A 872 -23.19 -15.32 2.78
N GLU A 873 -24.50 -15.43 2.65
CA GLU A 873 -25.15 -16.53 1.94
C GLU A 873 -26.20 -15.94 1.00
N ARG A 874 -26.13 -16.34 -0.27
CA ARG A 874 -27.19 -16.08 -1.26
C ARG A 874 -28.23 -17.17 -1.13
N GLN A 875 -29.43 -16.76 -0.73
CA GLN A 875 -30.57 -17.65 -0.58
C GLN A 875 -31.42 -17.58 -1.85
N LEU A 876 -31.52 -18.73 -2.52
CA LEU A 876 -32.18 -18.87 -3.82
C LEU A 876 -33.36 -19.84 -3.72
N PHE A 877 -34.47 -19.43 -4.32
CA PHE A 877 -35.71 -20.21 -4.37
C PHE A 877 -36.01 -20.53 -5.83
N LYS A 878 -36.16 -21.81 -6.16
CA LYS A 878 -36.58 -22.25 -7.50
C LYS A 878 -37.92 -21.62 -7.82
N THR A 879 -38.07 -21.05 -9.01
CA THR A 879 -39.30 -20.39 -9.48
C THR A 879 -39.53 -20.74 -10.94
N ASP A 880 -40.74 -20.45 -11.42
CA ASP A 880 -41.09 -20.34 -12.83
C ASP A 880 -41.86 -19.02 -13.06
N LYS A 881 -42.40 -18.82 -14.26
CA LYS A 881 -43.15 -17.61 -14.62
C LYS A 881 -44.48 -17.52 -13.89
N ASP A 882 -45.12 -18.65 -13.59
CA ASP A 882 -46.47 -18.74 -13.04
C ASP A 882 -46.48 -18.74 -11.51
N ASP A 883 -45.30 -18.80 -10.88
CA ASP A 883 -45.12 -18.73 -9.43
C ASP A 883 -45.74 -17.45 -8.83
N THR A 884 -46.68 -17.65 -7.91
CA THR A 884 -47.44 -16.62 -7.20
C THR A 884 -46.90 -16.31 -5.80
N ARG A 885 -45.85 -17.01 -5.35
CA ARG A 885 -45.29 -16.82 -4.00
C ARG A 885 -44.69 -15.43 -3.83
N SER A 886 -45.14 -14.71 -2.81
CA SER A 886 -44.67 -13.36 -2.48
C SER A 886 -43.30 -13.36 -1.78
N LYS A 887 -42.65 -12.19 -1.72
CA LYS A 887 -41.37 -12.01 -1.01
C LYS A 887 -41.47 -12.40 0.47
N GLU A 888 -42.60 -12.08 1.10
CA GLU A 888 -42.90 -12.35 2.52
C GLU A 888 -43.09 -13.84 2.78
N LEU A 889 -43.73 -14.55 1.85
CA LEU A 889 -43.89 -16.00 1.93
C LEU A 889 -42.53 -16.70 1.78
N LEU A 890 -41.74 -16.31 0.78
CA LEU A 890 -40.41 -16.88 0.55
C LEU A 890 -39.46 -16.66 1.74
N LYS A 891 -39.56 -15.53 2.46
CA LYS A 891 -38.78 -15.28 3.70
C LYS A 891 -39.06 -16.30 4.82
N LYS A 892 -40.22 -16.96 4.81
CA LYS A 892 -40.62 -17.97 5.80
C LYS A 892 -40.23 -19.40 5.39
N LEU A 893 -39.83 -19.61 4.13
CA LEU A 893 -39.45 -20.91 3.59
C LEU A 893 -37.94 -21.14 3.70
N SER A 894 -37.56 -22.42 3.67
CA SER A 894 -36.16 -22.79 3.49
C SER A 894 -35.74 -22.58 2.03
N PRO A 895 -34.56 -22.01 1.77
CA PRO A 895 -34.08 -21.81 0.40
C PRO A 895 -33.76 -23.15 -0.26
N ASP A 896 -34.09 -23.27 -1.55
CA ASP A 896 -33.77 -24.45 -2.36
C ASP A 896 -32.27 -24.58 -2.63
N LEU A 897 -31.55 -23.45 -2.70
CA LEU A 897 -30.11 -23.41 -2.90
C LEU A 897 -29.48 -22.28 -2.09
N ARG A 898 -28.31 -22.59 -1.52
CA ARG A 898 -27.49 -21.66 -0.74
C ARG A 898 -26.12 -21.54 -1.42
N ILE A 899 -25.77 -20.34 -1.87
CA ILE A 899 -24.45 -20.08 -2.46
C ILE A 899 -23.63 -19.22 -1.49
N PRO A 900 -22.47 -19.71 -1.01
CA PRO A 900 -21.55 -18.92 -0.20
C PRO A 900 -21.14 -17.64 -0.92
N SER A 901 -20.97 -16.57 -0.15
CA SER A 901 -20.48 -15.29 -0.66
C SER A 901 -19.73 -14.57 0.45
N ALA A 902 -18.83 -13.67 0.09
CA ALA A 902 -18.16 -12.81 1.05
C ALA A 902 -18.13 -11.36 0.56
N SER A 903 -17.91 -10.43 1.49
CA SER A 903 -17.61 -9.04 1.19
C SER A 903 -16.85 -8.42 2.35
N SER A 904 -16.11 -7.34 2.13
CA SER A 904 -15.50 -6.63 3.25
C SER A 904 -16.57 -6.08 4.19
N SER A 905 -16.32 -6.18 5.50
CA SER A 905 -17.13 -5.51 6.50
C SER A 905 -16.93 -4.00 6.41
N THR A 906 -17.89 -3.22 6.93
CA THR A 906 -17.73 -1.77 7.08
C THR A 906 -18.22 -1.34 8.45
N GLY A 907 -17.52 -0.41 9.09
CA GLY A 907 -17.87 0.18 10.38
C GLY A 907 -16.82 -0.06 11.46
N LEU A 908 -17.19 0.32 12.68
CA LEU A 908 -16.34 0.30 13.86
C LEU A 908 -16.63 -0.93 14.73
N PHE A 909 -15.59 -1.71 15.02
CA PHE A 909 -15.66 -2.91 15.85
C PHE A 909 -14.85 -2.68 17.13
N LYS A 910 -15.47 -2.82 18.29
CA LYS A 910 -14.84 -2.73 19.60
C LYS A 910 -14.29 -4.10 19.99
N ILE A 911 -13.03 -4.15 20.42
CA ILE A 911 -12.47 -5.32 21.11
C ILE A 911 -13.09 -5.36 22.50
N THR A 912 -13.69 -6.49 22.90
CA THR A 912 -14.51 -6.59 24.11
C THR A 912 -13.74 -7.00 25.36
N GLU A 913 -12.50 -7.47 25.21
CA GLU A 913 -11.63 -7.70 26.36
C GLU A 913 -11.35 -6.40 27.11
N THR A 914 -11.37 -6.50 28.43
CA THR A 914 -11.13 -5.38 29.34
C THR A 914 -9.83 -5.62 30.09
N ASN A 915 -9.12 -4.55 30.42
CA ASN A 915 -7.92 -4.65 31.24
C ASN A 915 -7.82 -3.51 32.27
N THR A 916 -6.73 -3.53 33.02
CA THR A 916 -6.39 -2.57 34.07
C THR A 916 -5.80 -1.26 33.54
N THR A 917 -5.32 -1.19 32.30
CA THR A 917 -4.68 0.03 31.77
C THR A 917 -5.65 1.14 31.38
N GLY A 918 -6.96 0.87 31.38
CA GLY A 918 -7.99 1.83 30.98
C GLY A 918 -8.10 2.09 29.46
N CYS A 919 -7.23 1.47 28.65
CA CYS A 919 -7.27 1.60 27.18
C CYS A 919 -8.45 0.83 26.59
N VAL A 920 -9.04 1.33 25.50
CA VAL A 920 -10.09 0.63 24.75
C VAL A 920 -9.77 0.61 23.27
N ALA A 921 -9.63 -0.59 22.71
CA ALA A 921 -9.22 -0.81 21.33
C ALA A 921 -10.41 -1.05 20.38
N TYR A 922 -10.29 -0.52 19.17
CA TYR A 922 -11.27 -0.62 18.10
C TYR A 922 -10.60 -0.87 16.74
N LEU A 923 -11.32 -1.55 15.86
CA LEU A 923 -10.96 -1.77 14.47
C LEU A 923 -11.96 -1.02 13.58
N SER A 924 -11.51 -0.02 12.84
CA SER A 924 -12.34 0.75 11.92
C SER A 924 -12.13 0.28 10.48
N VAL A 925 -13.16 -0.31 9.87
CA VAL A 925 -13.15 -0.73 8.47
C VAL A 925 -13.89 0.28 7.63
N GLY A 926 -13.13 1.07 6.87
CA GLY A 926 -13.67 2.15 6.04
C GLY A 926 -14.50 1.61 4.87
N GLY A 927 -15.60 2.30 4.54
CA GLY A 927 -16.38 1.99 3.35
C GLY A 927 -15.63 2.36 2.06
N LYS A 928 -15.34 1.37 1.22
CA LYS A 928 -14.88 1.56 -0.18
C LYS A 928 -16.00 1.19 -1.14
N THR A 929 -16.18 1.99 -2.20
CA THR A 929 -17.11 1.66 -3.27
C THR A 929 -16.44 0.63 -4.18
N LEU A 930 -16.60 -0.66 -3.86
CA LEU A 930 -16.10 -1.74 -4.70
C LEU A 930 -16.81 -1.77 -6.05
N HIS A 931 -16.15 -2.33 -7.06
CA HIS A 931 -16.67 -2.46 -8.42
C HIS A 931 -18.11 -2.99 -8.44
N LYS A 932 -19.01 -2.29 -9.16
CA LYS A 932 -20.45 -2.61 -9.23
C LYS A 932 -20.80 -3.68 -10.29
N ASN A 933 -19.81 -4.24 -10.97
CA ASN A 933 -20.03 -5.20 -12.04
C ASN A 933 -20.21 -6.62 -11.49
N LEU A 934 -21.12 -7.40 -12.08
CA LEU A 934 -21.28 -8.84 -11.81
C LEU A 934 -20.01 -9.57 -12.30
N ARG A 935 -19.20 -10.01 -11.34
CA ARG A 935 -17.90 -10.67 -11.56
C ARG A 935 -17.82 -12.00 -10.83
N GLY A 936 -16.84 -12.84 -11.20
CA GLY A 936 -16.46 -14.01 -10.40
C GLY A 936 -16.07 -13.58 -8.99
N GLN A 937 -16.41 -14.41 -8.00
CA GLN A 937 -16.10 -14.11 -6.59
C GLN A 937 -14.73 -14.60 -6.17
N SER A 938 -14.10 -15.53 -6.91
CA SER A 938 -12.74 -16.02 -6.66
C SER A 938 -11.79 -15.52 -7.75
N CYS A 939 -10.50 -15.46 -7.44
CA CYS A 939 -9.44 -15.18 -8.42
C CYS A 939 -8.71 -16.41 -8.95
N TYR A 940 -9.01 -17.61 -8.45
CA TYR A 940 -8.32 -18.85 -8.86
C TYR A 940 -9.25 -20.00 -9.26
N HIS A 941 -10.54 -19.94 -8.96
CA HIS A 941 -11.51 -20.92 -9.45
C HIS A 941 -12.80 -20.27 -9.94
N SER A 942 -13.57 -21.02 -10.74
CA SER A 942 -14.87 -20.58 -11.21
C SER A 942 -15.88 -20.54 -10.06
N THR A 943 -16.77 -19.55 -10.09
CA THR A 943 -17.79 -19.35 -9.05
C THR A 943 -19.18 -19.27 -9.68
N THR A 944 -20.15 -19.90 -9.03
CA THR A 944 -21.55 -19.81 -9.46
C THR A 944 -22.15 -18.50 -8.97
N ILE A 945 -22.68 -17.69 -9.89
CA ILE A 945 -23.44 -16.48 -9.56
C ILE A 945 -24.82 -16.53 -10.19
N ASN A 946 -25.78 -15.86 -9.56
CA ASN A 946 -27.07 -15.64 -10.17
C ASN A 946 -27.02 -14.37 -11.04
N THR A 947 -27.63 -14.43 -12.21
CA THR A 947 -27.70 -13.35 -13.19
C THR A 947 -29.15 -13.00 -13.48
N SER A 948 -29.51 -11.70 -13.40
CA SER A 948 -30.88 -11.26 -13.65
C SER A 948 -31.28 -11.62 -15.08
N ALA A 949 -32.41 -12.33 -15.22
CA ALA A 949 -32.95 -12.70 -16.52
C ALA A 949 -33.77 -11.55 -17.14
N LYS A 950 -33.96 -10.41 -16.43
CA LYS A 950 -34.92 -9.35 -16.76
C LYS A 950 -36.37 -9.85 -16.96
N VAL A 951 -36.70 -11.02 -16.42
CA VAL A 951 -38.05 -11.58 -16.42
C VAL A 951 -38.53 -11.59 -14.98
N LYS A 952 -39.82 -11.32 -14.76
CA LYS A 952 -40.48 -11.41 -13.46
C LYS A 952 -41.49 -12.55 -13.46
N ASN A 953 -41.75 -13.13 -12.30
CA ASN A 953 -42.87 -14.06 -12.11
C ASN A 953 -44.19 -13.30 -11.95
N VAL A 954 -45.32 -14.01 -11.83
CA VAL A 954 -46.65 -13.42 -11.57
C VAL A 954 -46.66 -12.55 -10.30
N ALA A 955 -45.89 -12.91 -9.27
CA ALA A 955 -45.73 -12.10 -8.06
C ALA A 955 -44.86 -10.83 -8.24
N GLY A 956 -44.37 -10.54 -9.44
CA GLY A 956 -43.57 -9.35 -9.76
C GLY A 956 -42.12 -9.41 -9.27
N LEU A 957 -41.63 -10.58 -8.84
CA LEU A 957 -40.27 -10.80 -8.35
C LEU A 957 -39.32 -11.09 -9.51
N GLU A 958 -38.13 -10.48 -9.47
CA GLU A 958 -37.11 -10.72 -10.50
C GLU A 958 -36.60 -12.16 -10.45
N MET A 959 -36.66 -12.81 -11.61
CA MET A 959 -36.09 -14.13 -11.81
C MET A 959 -34.65 -14.04 -12.29
N SER A 960 -33.83 -14.96 -11.81
CA SER A 960 -32.41 -15.07 -12.14
C SER A 960 -32.04 -16.48 -12.55
N GLN A 961 -31.02 -16.60 -13.40
CA GLN A 961 -30.42 -17.87 -13.77
C GLN A 961 -29.04 -17.99 -13.16
N LEU A 962 -28.67 -19.22 -12.79
CA LEU A 962 -27.31 -19.52 -12.38
C LEU A 962 -26.40 -19.54 -13.60
N LYS A 963 -25.27 -18.86 -13.49
CA LYS A 963 -24.18 -18.91 -14.46
C LYS A 963 -22.88 -19.10 -13.71
N GLU A 964 -22.03 -19.93 -14.28
CA GLU A 964 -20.65 -20.03 -13.86
C GLU A 964 -19.89 -18.80 -14.36
N LYS A 965 -19.05 -18.23 -13.49
CA LYS A 965 -18.16 -17.13 -13.80
C LYS A 965 -16.73 -17.54 -13.59
N GLN A 966 -15.93 -17.28 -14.61
CA GLN A 966 -14.49 -17.47 -14.60
C GLN A 966 -13.81 -16.66 -13.48
N PRO A 967 -12.61 -17.07 -13.04
CA PRO A 967 -11.82 -16.35 -12.04
C PRO A 967 -11.64 -14.87 -12.38
N PHE A 968 -11.70 -14.02 -11.35
CA PHE A 968 -11.54 -12.57 -11.50
C PHE A 968 -10.08 -12.13 -11.31
N THR A 969 -9.49 -11.59 -12.38
CA THR A 969 -8.06 -11.25 -12.45
C THR A 969 -7.77 -9.76 -12.31
N ASP A 970 -8.77 -8.91 -12.47
CA ASP A 970 -8.59 -7.46 -12.33
C ASP A 970 -8.47 -7.05 -10.85
N GLN A 971 -8.27 -5.75 -10.63
CA GLN A 971 -8.01 -5.18 -9.32
C GLN A 971 -9.13 -5.52 -8.30
N TRP A 972 -8.73 -6.03 -7.14
CA TRP A 972 -9.64 -6.30 -6.01
C TRP A 972 -9.19 -5.59 -4.73
N PRO A 973 -9.54 -4.29 -4.56
CA PRO A 973 -9.06 -3.52 -3.43
C PRO A 973 -9.82 -3.89 -2.14
N THR A 974 -9.22 -4.68 -1.25
CA THR A 974 -9.78 -4.90 0.10
C THR A 974 -9.52 -3.66 1.00
N PRO A 975 -10.48 -3.22 1.84
CA PRO A 975 -10.20 -2.21 2.86
C PRO A 975 -9.14 -2.71 3.85
N ASN A 976 -8.15 -1.87 4.13
CA ASN A 976 -7.20 -2.10 5.23
C ASN A 976 -7.78 -1.44 6.50
N PRO A 977 -8.09 -2.19 7.56
CA PRO A 977 -8.64 -1.61 8.78
C PRO A 977 -7.64 -0.69 9.48
N LEU A 978 -8.16 0.32 10.18
CA LEU A 978 -7.40 1.21 11.04
C LEU A 978 -7.64 0.79 12.48
N GLU A 979 -6.57 0.59 13.24
CA GLU A 979 -6.68 0.43 14.69
C GLU A 979 -6.82 1.80 15.36
N ILE A 980 -7.78 1.92 16.27
CA ILE A 980 -8.04 3.10 17.09
C ILE A 980 -8.02 2.64 18.55
N VAL A 981 -7.15 3.23 19.38
CA VAL A 981 -7.11 2.97 20.82
C VAL A 981 -7.39 4.27 21.55
N VAL A 982 -8.50 4.31 22.28
CA VAL A 982 -8.85 5.43 23.16
C VAL A 982 -8.07 5.25 24.46
N THR A 983 -7.27 6.26 24.82
CA THR A 983 -6.42 6.25 26.01
C THR A 983 -6.89 7.29 27.03
N LEU A 984 -6.24 8.45 27.13
CA LEU A 984 -6.64 9.51 28.04
C LEU A 984 -8.05 10.01 27.68
N ARG A 985 -8.94 10.03 28.67
CA ARG A 985 -10.33 10.44 28.55
C ARG A 985 -10.79 11.16 29.81
N GLN A 986 -11.83 11.98 29.67
CA GLN A 986 -12.52 12.59 30.81
C GLN A 986 -13.51 11.58 31.44
N PRO A 987 -13.84 11.69 32.74
CA PRO A 987 -14.72 10.75 33.42
C PRO A 987 -16.09 10.54 32.73
N GLU A 988 -16.64 11.60 32.15
CA GLU A 988 -17.90 11.62 31.41
C GLU A 988 -17.80 11.04 29.98
N ASP A 989 -16.59 10.79 29.48
CA ASP A 989 -16.40 10.35 28.09
C ASP A 989 -16.81 8.88 27.90
N ASN A 990 -17.70 8.66 26.94
CA ASN A 990 -17.91 7.33 26.38
C ASN A 990 -16.83 7.01 25.32
N PRO A 991 -16.01 5.96 25.51
CA PRO A 991 -14.95 5.62 24.58
C PRO A 991 -15.47 5.21 23.20
N ASP A 992 -16.67 4.61 23.11
CA ASP A 992 -17.29 4.21 21.84
C ASP A 992 -17.61 5.46 21.00
N HIS A 993 -17.97 6.58 21.66
CA HIS A 993 -18.27 7.86 21.01
C HIS A 993 -17.02 8.58 20.53
N LEU A 994 -15.94 8.54 21.31
CA LEU A 994 -14.63 9.07 20.89
C LEU A 994 -14.08 8.32 19.69
N ALA A 995 -14.16 6.98 19.70
CA ALA A 995 -13.74 6.16 18.58
C ALA A 995 -14.62 6.38 17.33
N ALA A 996 -15.94 6.55 17.51
CA ALA A 996 -16.86 6.89 16.41
C ALA A 996 -16.56 8.27 15.82
N LEU A 997 -16.18 9.26 16.64
CA LEU A 997 -15.75 10.57 16.17
C LEU A 997 -14.50 10.43 15.29
N VAL A 998 -13.47 9.71 15.76
CA VAL A 998 -12.25 9.48 14.97
C VAL A 998 -12.53 8.72 13.68
N GLU A 999 -13.40 7.70 13.70
CA GLU A 999 -13.84 7.05 12.48
C GLU A 999 -14.53 8.03 11.51
N SER A 1000 -15.40 8.91 12.01
CA SER A 1000 -16.13 9.89 11.18
C SER A 1000 -15.20 10.88 10.48
N LEU A 1001 -14.03 11.17 11.06
CA LEU A 1001 -12.99 12.03 10.50
C LEU A 1001 -12.22 11.36 9.35
N ARG A 1002 -12.48 10.08 9.06
CA ARG A 1002 -12.02 9.41 7.82
C ARG A 1002 -12.88 9.76 6.60
N TYR A 1003 -13.94 10.51 6.79
CA TYR A 1003 -14.89 10.92 5.75
C TYR A 1003 -15.09 12.44 5.72
N GLY A 1004 -15.73 12.95 4.67
CA GLY A 1004 -16.04 14.37 4.52
C GLY A 1004 -14.87 15.22 4.06
N PHE A 1005 -13.90 14.61 3.38
CA PHE A 1005 -12.86 15.34 2.66
C PHE A 1005 -13.47 15.92 1.38
N GLY A 1006 -13.24 17.20 1.10
CA GLY A 1006 -13.71 17.84 -0.14
C GLY A 1006 -13.15 17.24 -1.42
N HIS A 1007 -12.21 16.29 -1.34
CA HIS A 1007 -11.51 15.67 -2.47
C HIS A 1007 -11.55 14.13 -2.46
N TYR A 1008 -12.18 13.51 -1.45
CA TYR A 1008 -12.41 12.06 -1.39
C TYR A 1008 -13.80 11.75 -0.85
N GLY A 1009 -14.58 10.97 -1.60
CA GLY A 1009 -15.91 10.47 -1.18
C GLY A 1009 -15.87 9.14 -0.43
N GLU A 1010 -14.70 8.56 -0.27
CA GLU A 1010 -14.46 7.28 0.41
C GLU A 1010 -13.66 7.47 1.70
N ALA A 1011 -13.64 6.42 2.53
CA ALA A 1011 -12.86 6.42 3.76
C ALA A 1011 -11.35 6.57 3.46
N THR A 1012 -10.69 7.51 4.13
CA THR A 1012 -9.24 7.66 4.07
C THR A 1012 -8.51 6.65 4.97
N ALA A 1013 -7.22 6.44 4.71
CA ALA A 1013 -6.37 5.52 5.49
C ALA A 1013 -6.04 6.04 6.91
N LEU A 1014 -6.06 7.35 7.11
CA LEU A 1014 -5.92 8.04 8.40
C LEU A 1014 -7.07 9.03 8.57
N PRO A 1015 -7.53 9.29 9.80
CA PRO A 1015 -8.51 10.35 10.06
C PRO A 1015 -7.90 11.73 9.82
N ALA A 1016 -8.73 12.74 9.58
CA ALA A 1016 -8.28 14.12 9.65
C ALA A 1016 -7.91 14.52 11.10
N PRO A 1017 -6.90 15.39 11.30
CA PRO A 1017 -6.10 16.01 10.25
C PRO A 1017 -4.92 15.17 9.74
N LEU A 1018 -4.59 14.02 10.36
CA LEU A 1018 -3.42 13.20 10.01
C LEU A 1018 -3.34 12.83 8.52
N PHE A 1019 -4.47 12.71 7.82
CA PHE A 1019 -4.48 12.45 6.37
C PHE A 1019 -3.75 13.51 5.53
N PHE A 1020 -3.64 14.76 6.00
CA PHE A 1020 -2.97 15.85 5.28
C PHE A 1020 -1.43 15.75 5.32
N GLU A 1021 -0.86 14.86 6.13
CA GLU A 1021 0.58 14.52 6.13
C GLU A 1021 1.11 14.23 4.71
N ARG A 1022 0.28 13.58 3.88
CA ARG A 1022 0.65 13.25 2.49
C ARG A 1022 0.96 14.49 1.65
N VAL A 1023 0.26 15.59 1.89
CA VAL A 1023 0.47 16.87 1.18
C VAL A 1023 1.73 17.55 1.69
N VAL A 1024 2.04 17.46 2.99
CA VAL A 1024 3.31 18.01 3.53
C VAL A 1024 4.50 17.30 2.89
N ARG A 1025 4.45 15.98 2.78
CA ARG A 1025 5.50 15.15 2.14
C ARG A 1025 5.80 15.59 0.72
N ASP A 1026 4.77 15.92 -0.04
CA ASP A 1026 4.88 16.40 -1.42
C ASP A 1026 5.75 17.67 -1.55
N TYR A 1027 5.87 18.48 -0.50
CA TYR A 1027 6.59 19.75 -0.48
C TYR A 1027 8.02 19.68 0.07
N ILE A 1028 8.46 18.50 0.52
CA ILE A 1028 9.82 18.31 1.06
C ILE A 1028 10.74 17.80 -0.06
N SER A 1029 11.37 18.72 -0.79
CA SER A 1029 12.19 18.40 -1.97
C SER A 1029 13.44 17.56 -1.67
N GLU A 1030 14.04 17.72 -0.48
CA GLU A 1030 15.26 17.00 -0.11
C GLU A 1030 15.04 15.49 -0.02
N PHE A 1031 13.85 15.06 0.41
CA PHE A 1031 13.50 13.64 0.47
C PHE A 1031 13.55 12.99 -0.92
N ALA A 1032 13.27 13.71 -2.00
CA ALA A 1032 13.16 13.10 -3.33
C ALA A 1032 14.43 13.19 -4.18
N ILE A 1033 15.37 14.10 -3.89
CA ILE A 1033 16.59 14.32 -4.70
C ILE A 1033 17.76 13.42 -4.26
N GLU A 1034 17.74 12.89 -3.04
CA GLU A 1034 18.77 11.98 -2.52
C GLU A 1034 18.62 10.51 -2.98
N GLU A 1035 17.90 10.21 -4.06
CA GLU A 1035 17.64 8.81 -4.50
C GLU A 1035 18.89 8.03 -4.93
N ASP A 1036 19.99 8.68 -5.35
CA ASP A 1036 21.14 7.95 -5.94
C ASP A 1036 22.34 7.75 -5.00
N ASN A 1037 22.39 8.41 -3.84
CA ASN A 1037 23.55 8.27 -2.93
C ASN A 1037 23.41 7.12 -1.94
N SER A 1038 22.20 6.60 -1.71
CA SER A 1038 21.92 5.57 -0.70
C SER A 1038 21.75 4.16 -1.26
N ASP A 1039 21.45 4.02 -2.55
CA ASP A 1039 21.12 2.72 -3.15
C ASP A 1039 22.38 1.99 -3.68
N SER A 1040 23.56 2.56 -3.47
CA SER A 1040 24.85 1.88 -3.56
C SER A 1040 25.31 1.22 -2.24
N GLU A 1041 24.50 1.29 -1.17
CA GLU A 1041 24.88 0.82 0.18
C GLU A 1041 23.97 -0.27 0.82
N ASP A 1042 23.09 -0.96 0.07
CA ASP A 1042 22.31 -2.12 0.58
C ASP A 1042 22.38 -3.38 -0.30
#